data_AF-A0A1V6F5F3-F1
#
_entry.id   AF-A0A1V6F5F3-F1
#
_cell.length_a   1.000
_cell.length_b   1.000
_cell.length_c   1.000
_cell.angle_alpha   90.00
_cell.angle_beta   90.00
_cell.angle_gamma   90.00
#
_symmetry.space_group_name_H-M   'P 1'
#
loop_
_entity.id
_entity.type
_entity.pdbx_description
1 polymer ?
#
loop_
_entity_poly.entity_id
_entity_poly.type
_entity_poly.pdbx_seq_one_letter_code
_entity_poly.pdbx_strand_id
1 'polypeptide(L)'
;MSVLLLTLTTLLFPAAPNPVIPGVADVGVFQHAGVYYLMGVGTAGGMYTSRDLVHWSGPEHAFSMNNAWASGPAAEDKEIHACDMVLHNGTFHLYWSVNHGPLRQIGHAVADTPLGPYREPATDIPFDGRIDPQCFQDDNGRLYFYTVKFFNSNIIFGQPMANPGVLSPGFHLLLMPRLASWETMDTPITFINEGPFVIKCRDRYYLVYNANHTGGEYGNYALGVAEADSPLGFRNSGKYPFPVMRSNHDPKHAGVVIPEGLPEIKNAGQPNLMRGPNGIEWWLVYFADRDRRSQYLDRAHFFGTELFIEGPTCPETPGYHPSPAPPSFQDLFDGDGGIEKRWDLDGAWSVKDGELHSTIAGETTTAYAKYPGSRCYVLETTLHYHGDGSGRFGVVAWDNGRDSSLIIGLDRKQNTVFHELRQGKHTRQRSLPLPADFNWDGPHRLRVENNDGAFKVYLGAVLLDMLHAPVKGHGPGTAGLFAEGCDASFDSFTLTRGWDEWGRNIRGWRTPPGRPLHGKDKGLTLNAGQSAFKGDALRCYEFSAQIQGKASGGIYPVYLDDANYLRLTVDAYFTAVTVSGKRQGQAVEKRTFPVRPRIHRAYDASENGNNLRIVKLEDKIILFAEGLELGEIPGRWPDARVGLFAGDGPCTFNGMMVYELA
;
A
#
# COMPACT_ATOMS: atom_id res chain seq x y z
N MET A 1 26.97 47.46 -20.37
CA MET A 1 26.83 46.60 -19.18
C MET A 1 25.35 46.43 -18.92
N SER A 2 24.75 45.36 -19.41
CA SER A 2 23.39 44.97 -19.05
C SER A 2 23.49 43.77 -18.13
N VAL A 3 23.11 43.97 -16.87
CA VAL A 3 23.04 42.94 -15.84
C VAL A 3 21.90 42.00 -16.22
N LEU A 4 22.24 40.77 -16.58
CA LEU A 4 21.29 39.69 -16.79
C LEU A 4 20.85 39.20 -15.41
N LEU A 5 19.66 39.62 -14.95
CA LEU A 5 19.03 39.06 -13.76
C LEU A 5 18.63 37.61 -14.10
N LEU A 6 19.37 36.64 -13.57
CA LEU A 6 18.95 35.24 -13.57
C LEU A 6 17.75 35.14 -12.62
N THR A 7 16.53 35.14 -13.15
CA THR A 7 15.36 34.68 -12.40
C THR A 7 15.51 33.17 -12.22
N LEU A 8 15.99 32.77 -11.03
CA LEU A 8 15.90 31.41 -10.55
C LEU A 8 14.40 31.06 -10.48
N THR A 9 13.86 30.36 -11.48
CA THR A 9 12.60 29.65 -11.31
C THR A 9 12.87 28.55 -10.30
N THR A 10 12.60 28.82 -9.02
CA THR A 10 12.35 27.78 -8.03
C THR A 10 11.18 26.97 -8.56
N LEU A 11 11.47 25.85 -9.20
CA LEU A 11 10.48 24.80 -9.46
C LEU A 11 9.92 24.43 -8.09
N LEU A 12 8.66 24.82 -7.84
CA LEU A 12 7.93 24.44 -6.65
C LEU A 12 7.90 22.91 -6.60
N PHE A 13 8.56 22.32 -5.60
CA PHE A 13 8.35 20.92 -5.26
C PHE A 13 6.86 20.72 -4.96
N PRO A 14 6.28 19.54 -5.25
CA PRO A 14 4.98 19.23 -4.69
C PRO A 14 5.13 19.26 -3.16
N ALA A 15 4.46 20.24 -2.55
CA ALA A 15 4.39 20.39 -1.11
C ALA A 15 3.60 19.22 -0.53
N ALA A 16 3.92 18.83 0.70
CA ALA A 16 3.19 17.75 1.36
C ALA A 16 1.68 18.10 1.47
N PRO A 17 0.77 17.13 1.25
CA PRO A 17 -0.67 17.37 1.15
C PRO A 17 -1.36 17.55 2.53
N ASN A 18 -0.62 17.98 3.55
CA ASN A 18 -1.04 17.90 4.95
C ASN A 18 -1.46 19.25 5.56
N PRO A 19 -2.40 19.25 6.53
CA PRO A 19 -3.32 18.16 6.87
C PRO A 19 -4.36 17.93 5.77
N VAL A 20 -4.85 16.69 5.65
CA VAL A 20 -5.85 16.31 4.64
C VAL A 20 -7.29 16.53 5.10
N ILE A 21 -7.56 16.40 6.41
CA ILE A 21 -8.88 16.72 7.01
C ILE A 21 -8.69 17.42 8.36
N PRO A 22 -8.90 18.74 8.44
CA PRO A 22 -8.79 19.46 9.70
C PRO A 22 -9.80 18.98 10.75
N GLY A 23 -9.40 18.81 12.02
CA GLY A 23 -10.35 18.62 13.14
C GLY A 23 -10.98 17.23 13.28
N VAL A 24 -10.50 16.26 12.50
CA VAL A 24 -10.89 14.86 12.57
C VAL A 24 -9.72 14.05 13.16
N ALA A 25 -10.01 13.10 14.04
CA ALA A 25 -9.02 12.31 14.79
C ALA A 25 -9.49 10.86 14.96
N ASP A 26 -8.63 9.98 15.45
CA ASP A 26 -8.96 8.60 15.82
C ASP A 26 -9.82 7.87 14.77
N VAL A 27 -9.31 7.79 13.54
CA VAL A 27 -10.08 7.29 12.40
C VAL A 27 -9.76 5.83 12.08
N GLY A 28 -10.73 5.16 11.46
CA GLY A 28 -10.51 3.99 10.62
C GLY A 28 -10.55 4.40 9.14
N VAL A 29 -9.70 3.81 8.32
CA VAL A 29 -9.68 4.04 6.87
C VAL A 29 -9.71 2.72 6.12
N PHE A 30 -10.62 2.58 5.15
CA PHE A 30 -10.64 1.42 4.25
C PHE A 30 -10.77 1.84 2.79
N GLN A 31 -10.38 0.94 1.89
CA GLN A 31 -10.48 1.12 0.44
C GLN A 31 -11.43 0.09 -0.16
N HIS A 32 -12.30 0.55 -1.05
CA HIS A 32 -13.21 -0.27 -1.82
C HIS A 32 -13.45 0.36 -3.20
N ALA A 33 -13.38 -0.45 -4.26
CA ALA A 33 -13.64 0.00 -5.64
C ALA A 33 -12.88 1.28 -6.07
N GLY A 34 -11.61 1.42 -5.66
CA GLY A 34 -10.81 2.61 -5.97
C GLY A 34 -11.17 3.88 -5.19
N VAL A 35 -12.08 3.79 -4.21
CA VAL A 35 -12.47 4.87 -3.31
C VAL A 35 -12.02 4.55 -1.89
N TYR A 36 -11.59 5.57 -1.16
CA TYR A 36 -11.19 5.53 0.23
C TYR A 36 -12.29 6.12 1.10
N TYR A 37 -12.51 5.53 2.25
CA TYR A 37 -13.57 5.89 3.18
C TYR A 37 -12.98 6.06 4.57
N LEU A 38 -13.42 7.09 5.29
CA LEU A 38 -12.87 7.47 6.59
C LEU A 38 -13.96 7.91 7.56
N MET A 39 -13.94 7.34 8.77
CA MET A 39 -14.83 7.66 9.89
C MET A 39 -14.01 7.73 11.19
N GLY A 40 -14.46 8.51 12.17
CA GLY A 40 -13.81 8.58 13.49
C GLY A 40 -14.29 9.77 14.33
N VAL A 41 -13.45 10.23 15.27
CA VAL A 41 -13.74 11.41 16.09
C VAL A 41 -13.89 12.65 15.21
N GLY A 42 -14.94 13.43 15.48
CA GLY A 42 -15.27 14.64 14.73
C GLY A 42 -16.14 14.38 13.49
N THR A 43 -16.53 13.13 13.22
CA THR A 43 -17.42 12.77 12.10
C THR A 43 -18.88 12.55 12.51
N ALA A 44 -19.13 12.28 13.80
CA ALA A 44 -20.46 12.00 14.35
C ALA A 44 -21.25 10.94 13.55
N GLY A 45 -20.60 9.81 13.24
CA GLY A 45 -21.20 8.72 12.47
C GLY A 45 -21.25 8.96 10.95
N GLY A 46 -20.76 10.09 10.50
CA GLY A 46 -20.55 10.39 9.08
C GLY A 46 -19.25 9.81 8.52
N MET A 47 -19.22 9.63 7.21
CA MET A 47 -18.08 9.08 6.48
C MET A 47 -17.63 9.99 5.36
N TYR A 48 -16.34 10.28 5.34
CA TYR A 48 -15.68 10.98 4.24
C TYR A 48 -15.29 10.00 3.14
N THR A 49 -15.26 10.48 1.89
CA THR A 49 -14.79 9.72 0.73
C THR A 49 -13.68 10.44 -0.03
N SER A 50 -12.69 9.71 -0.55
CA SER A 50 -11.61 10.25 -1.40
C SER A 50 -11.22 9.26 -2.50
N ARG A 51 -10.67 9.75 -3.61
CA ARG A 51 -10.05 8.89 -4.66
C ARG A 51 -8.53 8.88 -4.62
N ASP A 52 -7.93 9.77 -3.86
CA ASP A 52 -6.48 10.04 -3.85
C ASP A 52 -5.89 10.17 -2.44
N LEU A 53 -6.67 9.92 -1.39
CA LEU A 53 -6.34 10.10 0.04
C LEU A 53 -6.07 11.55 0.47
N VAL A 54 -6.12 12.51 -0.45
CA VAL A 54 -5.78 13.92 -0.19
C VAL A 54 -7.04 14.76 -0.20
N HIS A 55 -7.86 14.64 -1.24
CA HIS A 55 -9.09 15.41 -1.40
C HIS A 55 -10.27 14.59 -0.90
N TRP A 56 -10.83 15.01 0.24
CA TRP A 56 -11.95 14.34 0.89
C TRP A 56 -13.26 15.10 0.69
N SER A 57 -14.33 14.36 0.38
CA SER A 57 -15.71 14.87 0.28
C SER A 57 -16.56 14.28 1.40
N GLY A 58 -17.61 15.00 1.82
CA GLY A 58 -18.50 14.59 2.91
C GLY A 58 -18.30 15.41 4.21
N PRO A 59 -18.66 14.85 5.38
CA PRO A 59 -19.05 13.46 5.59
C PRO A 59 -20.53 13.21 5.24
N GLU A 60 -20.85 12.02 4.70
CA GLU A 60 -22.22 11.52 4.56
C GLU A 60 -22.58 10.63 5.75
N HIS A 61 -23.79 10.77 6.30
CA HIS A 61 -24.19 10.02 7.49
C HIS A 61 -24.31 8.51 7.21
N ALA A 62 -23.49 7.69 7.87
CA ALA A 62 -23.39 6.26 7.60
C ALA A 62 -23.83 5.38 8.79
N PHE A 63 -23.71 5.88 10.02
CA PHE A 63 -24.02 5.11 11.22
C PHE A 63 -24.58 6.00 12.33
N SER A 64 -25.59 5.51 13.04
CA SER A 64 -26.02 6.11 14.31
C SER A 64 -25.95 5.09 15.43
N MET A 65 -25.46 5.55 16.57
CA MET A 65 -25.49 4.85 17.85
C MET A 65 -26.94 4.62 18.27
N ASN A 66 -27.44 3.42 17.99
CA ASN A 66 -28.79 2.99 18.35
C ASN A 66 -28.73 1.58 18.96
N ASN A 67 -28.09 1.51 20.12
CA ASN A 67 -27.96 0.29 20.91
C ASN A 67 -28.55 0.46 22.31
N ALA A 68 -28.84 -0.67 22.93
CA ALA A 68 -29.30 -0.79 24.31
C ALA A 68 -28.14 -0.92 25.30
N TRP A 69 -26.92 -1.26 24.86
CA TRP A 69 -25.74 -1.41 25.73
C TRP A 69 -25.08 -0.08 26.09
N ALA A 70 -25.35 1.02 25.37
CA ALA A 70 -25.01 2.38 25.78
C ALA A 70 -26.29 3.20 26.07
N SER A 71 -26.20 4.21 26.94
CA SER A 71 -27.31 5.11 27.22
C SER A 71 -26.83 6.51 27.59
N GLY A 72 -27.73 7.49 27.46
CA GLY A 72 -27.42 8.89 27.73
C GLY A 72 -26.34 9.42 26.77
N PRO A 73 -25.45 10.31 27.23
CA PRO A 73 -24.45 10.92 26.35
C PRO A 73 -23.49 9.92 25.68
N ALA A 74 -23.25 8.77 26.31
CA ALA A 74 -22.39 7.71 25.76
C ALA A 74 -22.99 6.99 24.54
N ALA A 75 -24.29 7.19 24.27
CA ALA A 75 -24.99 6.63 23.11
C ALA A 75 -25.17 7.67 21.99
N GLU A 76 -24.51 8.82 22.05
CA GLU A 76 -24.54 9.82 20.97
C GLU A 76 -23.51 9.51 19.89
N ASP A 77 -23.82 9.81 18.62
CA ASP A 77 -22.93 9.55 17.47
C ASP A 77 -21.56 10.25 17.59
N LYS A 78 -21.47 11.33 18.36
CA LYS A 78 -20.19 12.02 18.64
C LYS A 78 -19.21 11.17 19.46
N GLU A 79 -19.69 10.12 20.13
CA GLU A 79 -18.89 9.20 20.93
C GLU A 79 -18.41 7.98 20.12
N ILE A 80 -18.58 8.00 18.80
CA ILE A 80 -17.88 7.09 17.87
C ILE A 80 -16.42 7.56 17.78
N HIS A 81 -15.54 6.85 18.49
CA HIS A 81 -14.10 7.12 18.52
C HIS A 81 -13.36 6.20 17.53
N ALA A 82 -12.08 5.90 17.79
CA ALA A 82 -11.24 4.94 17.08
C ALA A 82 -12.05 3.74 16.55
N CYS A 83 -12.04 3.59 15.23
CA CYS A 83 -12.78 2.55 14.53
C CYS A 83 -11.91 1.86 13.47
N ASP A 84 -12.41 0.74 12.97
CA ASP A 84 -11.83 -0.01 11.87
C ASP A 84 -12.93 -0.61 11.00
N MET A 85 -12.64 -0.75 9.70
CA MET A 85 -13.61 -1.12 8.69
C MET A 85 -13.04 -2.15 7.72
N VAL A 86 -13.80 -3.22 7.46
CA VAL A 86 -13.37 -4.28 6.54
C VAL A 86 -14.51 -4.78 5.68
N LEU A 87 -14.22 -5.07 4.41
CA LEU A 87 -15.08 -5.87 3.55
C LEU A 87 -14.72 -7.34 3.72
N HIS A 88 -15.66 -8.14 4.22
CA HIS A 88 -15.48 -9.58 4.37
C HIS A 88 -16.63 -10.31 3.70
N ASN A 89 -16.31 -11.16 2.70
CA ASN A 89 -17.28 -12.01 2.01
C ASN A 89 -18.56 -11.22 1.60
N GLY A 90 -18.40 -10.12 0.87
CA GLY A 90 -19.51 -9.31 0.37
C GLY A 90 -20.22 -8.42 1.39
N THR A 91 -19.81 -8.39 2.67
CA THR A 91 -20.43 -7.55 3.71
C THR A 91 -19.41 -6.56 4.29
N PHE A 92 -19.82 -5.31 4.47
CA PHE A 92 -19.00 -4.30 5.13
C PHE A 92 -19.20 -4.38 6.65
N HIS A 93 -18.11 -4.41 7.40
CA HIS A 93 -18.09 -4.45 8.85
C HIS A 93 -17.46 -3.18 9.40
N LEU A 94 -18.09 -2.61 10.43
CA LEU A 94 -17.57 -1.48 11.21
C LEU A 94 -17.40 -1.93 12.66
N TYR A 95 -16.22 -1.73 13.21
CA TYR A 95 -15.95 -1.84 14.65
C TYR A 95 -15.56 -0.47 15.17
N TRP A 96 -16.10 -0.02 16.29
CA TRP A 96 -15.78 1.31 16.84
C TRP A 96 -15.68 1.27 18.35
N SER A 97 -14.89 2.17 18.90
CA SER A 97 -14.78 2.41 20.32
C SER A 97 -15.81 3.45 20.78
N VAL A 98 -16.37 3.23 21.96
CA VAL A 98 -17.03 4.28 22.75
C VAL A 98 -16.17 4.53 23.97
N ASN A 99 -15.78 5.79 24.21
CA ASN A 99 -14.94 6.17 25.35
C ASN A 99 -15.56 7.35 26.11
N HIS A 100 -16.63 7.08 26.85
CA HIS A 100 -17.40 8.09 27.57
C HIS A 100 -17.58 7.74 29.05
N GLY A 101 -17.07 8.60 29.95
CA GLY A 101 -17.21 8.41 31.39
C GLY A 101 -16.64 7.05 31.85
N PRO A 102 -17.44 6.15 32.48
CA PRO A 102 -16.99 4.80 32.79
C PRO A 102 -17.07 3.83 31.59
N LEU A 103 -17.89 4.11 30.57
CA LEU A 103 -18.15 3.22 29.44
C LEU A 103 -16.98 3.24 28.46
N ARG A 104 -16.33 2.07 28.32
CA ARG A 104 -15.23 1.80 27.41
C ARG A 104 -15.48 0.45 26.77
N GLN A 105 -16.15 0.46 25.63
CA GLN A 105 -16.63 -0.73 24.94
C GLN A 105 -16.43 -0.57 23.44
N ILE A 106 -16.43 -1.70 22.74
CA ILE A 106 -16.35 -1.78 21.29
C ILE A 106 -17.68 -2.31 20.76
N GLY A 107 -18.24 -1.61 19.77
CA GLY A 107 -19.41 -2.07 19.01
C GLY A 107 -19.03 -2.77 17.71
N HIS A 108 -20.00 -3.47 17.11
CA HIS A 108 -19.88 -4.08 15.78
C HIS A 108 -21.16 -3.88 14.97
N ALA A 109 -21.02 -3.34 13.76
CA ALA A 109 -22.12 -3.07 12.84
C ALA A 109 -21.79 -3.59 11.43
N VAL A 110 -22.83 -3.82 10.63
CA VAL A 110 -22.72 -4.32 9.25
C VAL A 110 -23.52 -3.46 8.27
N ALA A 111 -23.09 -3.44 7.02
CA ALA A 111 -23.78 -2.80 5.89
C ALA A 111 -23.57 -3.57 4.58
N ASP A 112 -24.47 -3.36 3.63
CA ASP A 112 -24.39 -3.91 2.28
C ASP A 112 -23.59 -2.99 1.33
N THR A 113 -23.44 -1.71 1.68
CA THR A 113 -22.69 -0.71 0.91
C THR A 113 -21.60 -0.08 1.79
N PRO A 114 -20.51 0.45 1.19
CA PRO A 114 -19.47 1.09 1.98
C PRO A 114 -19.98 2.30 2.77
N LEU A 115 -21.00 3.04 2.28
CA LEU A 115 -21.60 4.21 2.92
C LEU A 115 -22.74 3.90 3.90
N GLY A 116 -23.05 2.62 4.11
CA GLY A 116 -24.11 2.22 5.04
C GLY A 116 -25.52 2.25 4.42
N PRO A 117 -26.57 2.40 5.23
CA PRO A 117 -26.51 2.59 6.68
C PRO A 117 -25.99 1.34 7.41
N TYR A 118 -25.04 1.52 8.33
CA TYR A 118 -24.53 0.45 9.19
C TYR A 118 -25.53 0.14 10.30
N ARG A 119 -25.67 -1.15 10.65
CA ARG A 119 -26.58 -1.61 11.70
C ARG A 119 -25.91 -2.68 12.56
N GLU A 120 -26.09 -2.56 13.87
CA GLU A 120 -25.64 -3.57 14.83
C GLU A 120 -26.46 -4.86 14.68
N PRO A 121 -25.82 -6.02 14.47
CA PRO A 121 -26.51 -7.30 14.51
C PRO A 121 -27.06 -7.64 15.90
N ALA A 122 -26.37 -7.18 16.96
CA ALA A 122 -26.77 -7.32 18.36
C ALA A 122 -26.65 -5.96 19.06
N THR A 123 -27.73 -5.50 19.69
CA THR A 123 -27.82 -4.16 20.27
C THR A 123 -27.80 -4.15 21.79
N ASP A 124 -27.91 -5.30 22.44
CA ASP A 124 -28.01 -5.48 23.88
C ASP A 124 -26.67 -5.74 24.58
N ILE A 125 -25.66 -6.15 23.82
CA ILE A 125 -24.30 -6.41 24.30
C ILE A 125 -23.26 -5.74 23.41
N PRO A 126 -22.18 -5.18 23.99
CA PRO A 126 -21.05 -4.73 23.19
C PRO A 126 -20.32 -5.93 22.58
N PHE A 127 -19.64 -5.70 21.47
CA PHE A 127 -18.86 -6.72 20.76
C PHE A 127 -17.64 -7.18 21.57
N ASP A 128 -16.91 -6.23 22.15
CA ASP A 128 -15.76 -6.48 23.04
C ASP A 128 -15.59 -5.29 24.02
N GLY A 129 -14.75 -5.47 25.04
CA GLY A 129 -14.46 -4.44 26.02
C GLY A 129 -13.24 -3.59 25.70
N ARG A 130 -13.27 -2.34 26.20
CA ARG A 130 -12.23 -1.29 26.11
C ARG A 130 -12.22 -0.53 24.79
N ILE A 131 -11.09 -0.42 24.08
CA ILE A 131 -10.89 0.53 22.98
C ILE A 131 -9.97 -0.01 21.87
N ASP A 132 -9.91 0.77 20.78
CA ASP A 132 -9.05 0.69 19.61
C ASP A 132 -9.10 -0.65 18.88
N PRO A 133 -10.26 -0.97 18.26
CA PRO A 133 -10.42 -2.19 17.50
C PRO A 133 -9.61 -2.14 16.20
N GLN A 134 -9.08 -3.29 15.82
CA GLN A 134 -8.67 -3.56 14.44
C GLN A 134 -8.99 -5.01 14.07
N CYS A 135 -9.65 -5.22 12.94
CA CYS A 135 -9.91 -6.51 12.33
C CYS A 135 -8.96 -6.73 11.15
N PHE A 136 -8.05 -7.71 11.27
CA PHE A 136 -7.10 -8.07 10.22
C PHE A 136 -7.46 -9.43 9.61
N GLN A 137 -7.55 -9.47 8.28
CA GLN A 137 -7.63 -10.73 7.53
C GLN A 137 -6.26 -11.07 6.94
N ASP A 138 -5.73 -12.24 7.31
CA ASP A 138 -4.49 -12.76 6.74
C ASP A 138 -4.73 -13.37 5.35
N ASP A 139 -3.66 -13.56 4.59
CA ASP A 139 -3.75 -14.06 3.21
C ASP A 139 -4.18 -15.54 3.10
N ASN A 140 -4.26 -16.25 4.22
CA ASN A 140 -4.88 -17.57 4.33
C ASN A 140 -6.38 -17.51 4.66
N GLY A 141 -6.97 -16.31 4.76
CA GLY A 141 -8.38 -16.06 5.03
C GLY A 141 -8.78 -16.01 6.50
N ARG A 142 -7.89 -16.33 7.44
CA ARG A 142 -8.17 -16.24 8.88
C ARG A 142 -8.26 -14.79 9.35
N LEU A 143 -9.18 -14.56 10.27
CA LEU A 143 -9.43 -13.26 10.88
C LEU A 143 -8.81 -13.17 12.27
N TYR A 144 -8.30 -12.00 12.60
CA TYR A 144 -7.70 -11.67 13.88
C TYR A 144 -8.18 -10.30 14.33
N PHE A 145 -8.54 -10.18 15.61
CA PHE A 145 -8.98 -8.94 16.22
C PHE A 145 -7.92 -8.44 17.20
N TYR A 146 -7.53 -7.18 17.08
CA TYR A 146 -6.60 -6.50 17.98
C TYR A 146 -7.34 -5.42 18.75
N THR A 147 -7.05 -5.32 20.03
CA THR A 147 -7.69 -4.37 20.94
C THR A 147 -6.74 -3.97 22.07
N VAL A 148 -7.07 -2.87 22.74
CA VAL A 148 -6.35 -2.40 23.92
C VAL A 148 -7.11 -2.78 25.17
N LYS A 149 -6.45 -3.36 26.17
CA LYS A 149 -7.04 -3.68 27.48
C LYS A 149 -6.33 -2.93 28.61
N PHE A 150 -7.10 -2.59 29.65
CA PHE A 150 -6.63 -1.76 30.76
C PHE A 150 -6.33 -2.60 32.00
N PHE A 151 -5.05 -2.67 32.38
CA PHE A 151 -4.54 -3.37 33.56
C PHE A 151 -3.56 -2.47 34.35
N ASN A 152 -4.04 -1.32 34.84
CA ASN A 152 -3.20 -0.21 35.35
C ASN A 152 -2.19 0.34 34.31
N SER A 153 -2.44 0.04 33.03
CA SER A 153 -1.68 0.41 31.83
C SER A 153 -2.56 0.10 30.61
N ASN A 154 -2.31 0.75 29.46
CA ASN A 154 -2.89 0.36 28.18
C ASN A 154 -1.96 -0.66 27.51
N ILE A 155 -2.50 -1.84 27.24
CA ILE A 155 -1.78 -3.01 26.74
C ILE A 155 -2.48 -3.54 25.51
N ILE A 156 -1.73 -3.90 24.47
CA ILE A 156 -2.27 -4.41 23.22
C ILE A 156 -2.42 -5.93 23.29
N PHE A 157 -3.61 -6.40 22.94
CA PHE A 157 -3.97 -7.81 22.83
C PHE A 157 -4.39 -8.16 21.41
N GLY A 158 -4.29 -9.44 21.06
CA GLY A 158 -4.84 -10.01 19.83
C GLY A 158 -5.58 -11.32 20.08
N GLN A 159 -6.52 -11.65 19.21
CA GLN A 159 -7.36 -12.85 19.34
C GLN A 159 -7.82 -13.34 17.95
N PRO A 160 -7.86 -14.65 17.67
CA PRO A 160 -8.49 -15.16 16.45
C PRO A 160 -10.00 -14.89 16.43
N MET A 161 -10.59 -14.72 15.24
CA MET A 161 -12.04 -14.62 15.09
C MET A 161 -12.58 -15.86 14.38
N ALA A 162 -13.74 -16.35 14.82
CA ALA A 162 -14.43 -17.46 14.16
C ALA A 162 -15.12 -16.98 12.88
N ASN A 163 -15.67 -15.77 12.94
CA ASN A 163 -16.21 -14.98 11.84
C ASN A 163 -16.15 -13.49 12.28
N PRO A 164 -16.47 -12.51 11.41
CA PRO A 164 -16.40 -11.10 11.78
C PRO A 164 -17.21 -10.72 13.04
N GLY A 165 -18.34 -11.38 13.30
CA GLY A 165 -19.19 -11.10 14.47
C GLY A 165 -18.86 -11.92 15.72
N VAL A 166 -17.85 -12.79 15.71
CA VAL A 166 -17.58 -13.71 16.83
C VAL A 166 -16.08 -13.91 17.08
N LEU A 167 -15.60 -13.46 18.24
CA LEU A 167 -14.25 -13.71 18.74
C LEU A 167 -14.09 -15.17 19.20
N SER A 168 -12.98 -15.82 18.83
CA SER A 168 -12.65 -17.16 19.33
C SER A 168 -12.05 -17.07 20.74
N PRO A 169 -12.29 -18.01 21.68
CA PRO A 169 -11.74 -17.91 23.04
C PRO A 169 -10.20 -17.76 23.09
N GLY A 170 -9.71 -16.90 23.99
CA GLY A 170 -8.28 -16.75 24.31
C GLY A 170 -7.64 -15.47 23.77
N PHE A 171 -7.37 -14.51 24.66
CA PHE A 171 -6.60 -13.30 24.33
C PHE A 171 -5.10 -13.56 24.44
N HIS A 172 -4.34 -13.02 23.49
CA HIS A 172 -2.88 -13.04 23.48
C HIS A 172 -2.36 -11.66 23.84
N LEU A 173 -1.58 -11.55 24.92
CA LEU A 173 -0.83 -10.34 25.22
C LEU A 173 0.26 -10.15 24.15
N LEU A 174 0.23 -9.02 23.44
CA LEU A 174 1.14 -8.74 22.35
C LEU A 174 2.22 -7.75 22.79
N LEU A 175 1.80 -6.52 23.14
CA LEU A 175 2.72 -5.44 23.48
C LEU A 175 2.31 -4.73 24.77
N MET A 176 3.31 -4.36 25.55
CA MET A 176 3.16 -3.50 26.73
C MET A 176 4.26 -2.42 26.73
N PRO A 177 4.04 -1.28 27.39
CA PRO A 177 5.02 -0.20 27.47
C PRO A 177 6.38 -0.67 27.97
N ARG A 178 7.45 -0.29 27.28
CA ARG A 178 8.83 -0.57 27.71
C ARG A 178 9.30 0.51 28.68
N LEU A 179 9.54 0.10 29.93
CA LEU A 179 10.07 0.99 30.97
C LEU A 179 11.42 1.61 30.57
N ALA A 180 11.64 2.84 31.00
CA ALA A 180 12.88 3.59 30.76
C ALA A 180 13.27 3.65 29.28
N SER A 181 12.26 3.86 28.42
CA SER A 181 12.43 4.02 26.98
C SER A 181 11.64 5.22 26.47
N TRP A 182 11.66 5.44 25.15
CA TRP A 182 10.86 6.48 24.50
C TRP A 182 9.34 6.31 24.73
N GLU A 183 8.89 5.12 25.12
CA GLU A 183 7.48 4.80 25.38
C GLU A 183 6.96 5.25 26.76
N THR A 184 7.85 5.78 27.62
CA THR A 184 7.52 6.19 29.00
C THR A 184 8.17 7.54 29.32
N MET A 185 8.04 8.51 28.42
CA MET A 185 8.69 9.82 28.51
C MET A 185 7.85 10.88 29.24
N ASP A 186 6.58 10.59 29.48
CA ASP A 186 5.65 11.51 30.13
C ASP A 186 6.04 11.86 31.57
N THR A 187 5.60 13.05 32.01
CA THR A 187 5.73 13.50 33.38
C THR A 187 4.36 13.95 33.91
N PRO A 188 3.75 13.24 34.89
CA PRO A 188 4.20 11.96 35.45
C PRO A 188 4.20 10.84 34.40
N ILE A 189 4.99 9.79 34.65
CA ILE A 189 5.11 8.64 33.73
C ILE A 189 3.74 8.01 33.50
N THR A 190 3.41 7.79 32.23
CA THR A 190 2.25 7.01 31.80
C THR A 190 2.71 5.68 31.20
N PHE A 191 1.83 4.68 31.22
CA PHE A 191 2.10 3.35 30.68
C PHE A 191 1.08 3.05 29.59
N ILE A 192 1.29 3.64 28.41
CA ILE A 192 0.35 3.56 27.29
C ILE A 192 1.00 2.89 26.09
N ASN A 193 0.41 1.77 25.64
CA ASN A 193 0.54 1.25 24.29
C ASN A 193 -0.88 1.04 23.74
N GLU A 194 -1.22 1.69 22.63
CA GLU A 194 -2.59 1.70 22.09
C GLU A 194 -2.63 1.88 20.57
N GLY A 195 -3.82 2.00 19.98
CA GLY A 195 -4.01 2.15 18.53
C GLY A 195 -3.32 1.07 17.68
N PRO A 196 -3.56 -0.24 17.90
CA PRO A 196 -2.90 -1.29 17.15
C PRO A 196 -3.33 -1.30 15.68
N PHE A 197 -2.37 -1.31 14.77
CA PHE A 197 -2.63 -1.51 13.35
C PHE A 197 -1.65 -2.51 12.74
N VAL A 198 -2.15 -3.72 12.49
CA VAL A 198 -1.43 -4.83 11.89
C VAL A 198 -1.60 -4.87 10.38
N ILE A 199 -0.48 -5.07 9.69
CA ILE A 199 -0.42 -5.39 8.26
C ILE A 199 0.55 -6.54 8.00
N LYS A 200 0.43 -7.16 6.83
CA LYS A 200 1.43 -8.08 6.30
C LYS A 200 2.11 -7.46 5.08
N CYS A 201 3.44 -7.44 5.09
CA CYS A 201 4.25 -6.98 3.97
C CYS A 201 5.49 -7.88 3.83
N ARG A 202 5.75 -8.35 2.61
CA ARG A 202 6.92 -9.20 2.30
C ARG A 202 7.06 -10.43 3.22
N ASP A 203 5.95 -11.14 3.42
CA ASP A 203 5.83 -12.34 4.29
C ASP A 203 6.11 -12.10 5.78
N ARG A 204 6.11 -10.84 6.23
CA ARG A 204 6.33 -10.42 7.62
C ARG A 204 5.16 -9.58 8.12
N TYR A 205 4.87 -9.68 9.41
CA TYR A 205 3.79 -8.92 10.06
C TYR A 205 4.38 -7.73 10.80
N TYR A 206 3.72 -6.58 10.69
CA TYR A 206 4.08 -5.34 11.36
C TYR A 206 2.88 -4.85 12.14
N LEU A 207 3.07 -4.55 13.43
CA LEU A 207 2.09 -3.90 14.29
C LEU A 207 2.60 -2.49 14.57
N VAL A 208 1.95 -1.50 13.97
CA VAL A 208 2.17 -0.09 14.30
C VAL A 208 1.29 0.26 15.49
N TYR A 209 1.85 0.92 16.50
CA TYR A 209 1.14 1.27 17.73
C TYR A 209 1.58 2.63 18.24
N ASN A 210 0.77 3.22 19.11
CA ASN A 210 1.10 4.45 19.81
C ASN A 210 1.69 4.19 21.20
N ALA A 211 2.54 5.10 21.68
CA ALA A 211 2.96 5.14 23.08
C ALA A 211 2.97 6.57 23.65
N ASN A 212 2.97 6.66 25.00
CA ASN A 212 2.74 7.87 25.81
C ASN A 212 1.29 8.36 25.78
N HIS A 213 0.96 9.43 26.51
CA HIS A 213 -0.38 10.00 26.60
C HIS A 213 -0.64 11.00 25.47
N THR A 214 -1.82 10.92 24.86
CA THR A 214 -2.22 11.78 23.72
C THR A 214 -2.47 13.25 24.09
N GLY A 215 -2.51 13.58 25.38
CA GLY A 215 -2.73 14.94 25.89
C GLY A 215 -1.63 15.91 25.49
N GLY A 216 -2.00 17.09 24.99
CA GLY A 216 -1.07 18.10 24.50
C GLY A 216 -0.10 18.61 25.58
N GLU A 217 -0.47 18.51 26.86
CA GLU A 217 0.38 18.85 28.00
C GLU A 217 1.62 17.94 28.16
N TYR A 218 1.59 16.72 27.59
CA TYR A 218 2.70 15.77 27.64
C TYR A 218 3.63 15.89 26.43
N GLY A 219 3.07 15.91 25.22
CA GLY A 219 3.81 16.15 23.97
C GLY A 219 4.73 15.00 23.49
N ASN A 220 4.64 13.80 24.09
CA ASN A 220 5.48 12.66 23.71
C ASN A 220 4.76 11.57 22.91
N TYR A 221 3.50 11.79 22.53
CA TYR A 221 2.71 10.78 21.83
C TYR A 221 3.33 10.46 20.46
N ALA A 222 3.64 9.19 20.22
CA ALA A 222 4.45 8.78 19.08
C ALA A 222 4.12 7.36 18.62
N LEU A 223 4.44 7.07 17.36
CA LEU A 223 4.27 5.74 16.76
C LEU A 223 5.52 4.88 16.93
N GLY A 224 5.31 3.63 17.35
CA GLY A 224 6.27 2.55 17.36
C GLY A 224 5.88 1.44 16.37
N VAL A 225 6.80 0.53 16.13
CA VAL A 225 6.58 -0.66 15.29
C VAL A 225 7.08 -1.88 16.03
N ALA A 226 6.30 -2.95 16.02
CA ALA A 226 6.75 -4.30 16.37
C ALA A 226 6.60 -5.22 15.17
N GLU A 227 7.51 -6.18 15.04
CA GLU A 227 7.48 -7.15 13.95
C GLU A 227 7.30 -8.57 14.46
N ALA A 228 6.68 -9.42 13.63
CA ALA A 228 6.46 -10.83 13.93
C ALA A 228 6.42 -11.69 12.65
N ASP A 229 6.61 -13.00 12.84
CA ASP A 229 6.50 -14.00 11.77
C ASP A 229 5.09 -14.64 11.71
N SER A 230 4.17 -14.21 12.58
CA SER A 230 2.76 -14.64 12.57
C SER A 230 1.84 -13.53 13.11
N PRO A 231 0.53 -13.53 12.78
CA PRO A 231 -0.40 -12.48 13.17
C PRO A 231 -0.47 -12.23 14.69
N LEU A 232 -0.36 -13.28 15.50
CA LEU A 232 -0.40 -13.18 16.97
C LEU A 232 0.98 -13.35 17.62
N GLY A 233 2.05 -13.26 16.83
CA GLY A 233 3.43 -13.52 17.26
C GLY A 233 4.15 -12.32 17.88
N PHE A 234 3.52 -11.14 17.92
CA PHE A 234 4.13 -9.91 18.42
C PHE A 234 4.52 -10.00 19.90
N ARG A 235 5.70 -9.46 20.22
CA ARG A 235 6.26 -9.40 21.57
C ARG A 235 7.08 -8.13 21.71
N ASN A 236 7.28 -7.65 22.95
CA ASN A 236 8.15 -6.50 23.23
C ASN A 236 9.58 -6.63 22.68
N SER A 237 10.10 -7.85 22.50
CA SER A 237 11.43 -8.07 21.89
C SER A 237 11.47 -7.80 20.38
N GLY A 238 10.31 -7.81 19.71
CA GLY A 238 10.17 -7.48 18.28
C GLY A 238 9.94 -5.99 18.02
N LYS A 239 9.91 -5.14 19.07
CA LYS A 239 9.76 -3.70 18.94
C LYS A 239 11.02 -3.04 18.41
N TYR A 240 10.86 -2.02 17.57
CA TYR A 240 11.93 -1.09 17.26
C TYR A 240 12.36 -0.36 18.55
N PRO A 241 13.66 -0.10 18.76
CA PRO A 241 14.14 0.58 19.96
C PRO A 241 13.90 2.10 19.96
N PHE A 242 13.23 2.64 18.93
CA PHE A 242 12.97 4.06 18.70
C PHE A 242 11.56 4.24 18.12
N PRO A 243 10.94 5.44 18.23
CA PRO A 243 9.68 5.72 17.55
C PRO A 243 9.92 5.80 16.04
N VAL A 244 9.06 5.17 15.24
CA VAL A 244 9.10 5.31 13.78
C VAL A 244 8.63 6.71 13.35
N MET A 245 7.80 7.36 14.16
CA MET A 245 7.29 8.71 13.92
C MET A 245 6.94 9.41 15.25
N ARG A 246 7.45 10.63 15.48
CA ARG A 246 7.18 11.43 16.68
C ARG A 246 6.88 12.90 16.36
N SER A 247 7.91 13.69 16.06
CA SER A 247 7.81 15.09 15.63
C SER A 247 8.56 15.31 14.32
N ASN A 248 8.09 16.22 13.47
CA ASN A 248 8.84 16.64 12.28
C ASN A 248 10.12 17.43 12.64
N HIS A 249 10.29 17.81 13.90
CA HIS A 249 11.51 18.41 14.43
C HIS A 249 12.54 17.36 14.90
N ASP A 250 12.20 16.08 14.86
CA ASP A 250 13.13 14.99 15.15
C ASP A 250 13.87 14.55 13.89
N PRO A 251 15.17 14.86 13.74
CA PRO A 251 15.89 14.47 12.54
C PRO A 251 16.02 12.94 12.47
N LYS A 252 15.82 12.39 11.26
CA LYS A 252 16.05 10.95 10.98
C LYS A 252 17.47 10.65 10.53
N HIS A 253 18.22 11.67 10.14
CA HIS A 253 19.57 11.57 9.61
C HIS A 253 20.52 12.53 10.33
N ALA A 254 21.75 12.08 10.53
CA ALA A 254 22.75 12.86 11.25
C ALA A 254 23.09 14.16 10.50
N GLY A 255 23.21 15.26 11.26
CA GLY A 255 23.60 16.57 10.73
C GLY A 255 22.53 17.28 9.90
N VAL A 256 21.30 16.73 9.79
CA VAL A 256 20.16 17.46 9.23
C VAL A 256 19.75 18.56 10.20
N VAL A 257 19.62 19.79 9.68
CA VAL A 257 19.20 20.96 10.44
C VAL A 257 17.73 21.21 10.12
N ILE A 258 16.91 21.33 11.16
CA ILE A 258 15.50 21.71 11.00
C ILE A 258 15.45 23.18 10.58
N PRO A 259 14.75 23.54 9.48
CA PRO A 259 14.63 24.92 9.03
C PRO A 259 14.06 25.82 10.12
N GLU A 260 14.63 27.02 10.26
CA GLU A 260 14.07 28.05 11.15
C GLU A 260 12.65 28.40 10.71
N GLY A 261 11.72 28.41 11.66
CA GLY A 261 10.31 28.72 11.40
C GLY A 261 9.48 27.57 10.82
N LEU A 262 10.03 26.36 10.66
CA LEU A 262 9.22 25.18 10.31
C LEU A 262 8.22 24.88 11.44
N PRO A 263 6.89 24.92 11.18
CA PRO A 263 5.90 24.58 12.19
C PRO A 263 6.07 23.14 12.69
N GLU A 264 5.93 22.93 13.99
CA GLU A 264 6.02 21.59 14.57
C GLU A 264 4.72 20.81 14.33
N ILE A 265 4.85 19.59 13.82
CA ILE A 265 3.81 18.57 13.76
C ILE A 265 4.21 17.44 14.69
N LYS A 266 3.38 17.13 15.69
CA LYS A 266 3.68 16.11 16.71
C LYS A 266 2.43 15.38 17.20
N ASN A 267 2.58 14.53 18.21
CA ASN A 267 1.51 13.71 18.78
C ASN A 267 0.81 12.86 17.71
N ALA A 268 1.59 12.26 16.81
CA ALA A 268 1.06 11.45 15.73
C ALA A 268 0.45 10.14 16.26
N GLY A 269 -0.78 9.80 15.84
CA GLY A 269 -1.40 8.54 16.26
C GLY A 269 -2.64 8.06 15.52
N GLN A 270 -3.20 6.97 16.02
CA GLN A 270 -4.19 6.11 15.38
C GLN A 270 -3.77 5.75 13.93
N PRO A 271 -2.72 4.94 13.77
CA PRO A 271 -2.12 4.66 12.48
C PRO A 271 -3.05 3.80 11.61
N ASN A 272 -3.17 4.15 10.33
CA ASN A 272 -3.82 3.33 9.30
C ASN A 272 -2.85 3.18 8.11
N LEU A 273 -2.23 2.01 7.97
CA LEU A 273 -1.35 1.70 6.84
C LEU A 273 -2.14 1.08 5.69
N MET A 274 -2.12 1.71 4.53
CA MET A 274 -2.85 1.22 3.37
C MET A 274 -2.13 1.44 2.05
N ARG A 275 -2.61 0.77 1.00
CA ARG A 275 -2.11 1.00 -0.35
C ARG A 275 -2.67 2.32 -0.89
N GLY A 276 -1.84 3.06 -1.64
CA GLY A 276 -2.28 4.23 -2.42
C GLY A 276 -3.03 3.82 -3.69
N PRO A 277 -3.56 4.79 -4.47
CA PRO A 277 -4.46 4.53 -5.60
C PRO A 277 -3.88 3.55 -6.63
N ASN A 278 -2.58 3.62 -6.90
CA ASN A 278 -1.89 2.71 -7.80
C ASN A 278 -1.74 1.26 -7.29
N GLY A 279 -2.14 0.96 -6.05
CA GLY A 279 -2.10 -0.37 -5.47
C GLY A 279 -0.70 -0.93 -5.15
N ILE A 280 0.37 -0.16 -5.38
CA ILE A 280 1.77 -0.56 -5.11
C ILE A 280 2.35 0.25 -3.96
N GLU A 281 2.04 1.53 -3.86
CA GLU A 281 2.56 2.39 -2.81
C GLU A 281 1.92 2.10 -1.45
N TRP A 282 2.68 2.17 -0.34
CA TRP A 282 2.13 2.27 1.00
C TRP A 282 2.07 3.71 1.53
N TRP A 283 1.02 4.00 2.27
CA TRP A 283 0.75 5.30 2.90
C TRP A 283 0.26 5.09 4.33
N LEU A 284 0.66 5.99 5.22
CA LEU A 284 0.18 6.07 6.59
C LEU A 284 -0.80 7.23 6.70
N VAL A 285 -2.06 6.95 7.01
CA VAL A 285 -3.04 7.93 7.48
C VAL A 285 -3.01 7.93 9.01
N TYR A 286 -2.96 9.11 9.61
CA TYR A 286 -2.83 9.27 11.06
C TYR A 286 -3.31 10.68 11.47
N PHE A 287 -3.69 10.88 12.73
CA PHE A 287 -3.89 12.23 13.24
C PHE A 287 -2.59 12.81 13.79
N ALA A 288 -2.42 14.12 13.77
CA ALA A 288 -1.37 14.83 14.51
C ALA A 288 -1.81 16.23 14.94
N ASP A 289 -1.02 16.84 15.82
CA ASP A 289 -1.24 18.18 16.37
C ASP A 289 -0.30 19.20 15.68
N ARG A 290 -0.90 20.30 15.19
CA ARG A 290 -0.22 21.55 14.76
C ARG A 290 -0.92 22.75 15.40
N ASP A 291 -1.97 23.25 14.74
CA ASP A 291 -2.85 24.30 15.27
C ASP A 291 -4.07 23.70 15.99
N ARG A 292 -4.56 22.59 15.44
CA ARG A 292 -5.58 21.70 16.02
C ARG A 292 -5.31 20.27 15.56
N ARG A 293 -5.71 19.28 16.34
CA ARG A 293 -5.66 17.88 15.94
C ARG A 293 -6.41 17.66 14.63
N SER A 294 -5.75 17.07 13.65
CA SER A 294 -6.27 16.90 12.28
C SER A 294 -5.74 15.61 11.67
N GLN A 295 -6.32 15.15 10.55
CA GLN A 295 -5.82 14.02 9.78
C GLN A 295 -4.68 14.43 8.84
N TYR A 296 -3.68 13.56 8.76
CA TYR A 296 -2.46 13.67 7.97
C TYR A 296 -2.23 12.38 7.20
N LEU A 297 -1.38 12.47 6.18
CA LEU A 297 -1.02 11.41 5.25
C LEU A 297 0.46 11.50 4.94
N ASP A 298 1.21 10.41 5.10
CA ASP A 298 2.62 10.37 4.74
C ASP A 298 3.04 9.06 4.09
N ARG A 299 4.07 9.12 3.25
CA ARG A 299 4.60 7.96 2.54
C ARG A 299 5.20 6.97 3.52
N ALA A 300 4.82 5.71 3.37
CA ALA A 300 5.41 4.57 4.08
C ALA A 300 6.25 3.73 3.11
N HIS A 301 7.44 3.37 3.54
CA HIS A 301 8.41 2.57 2.79
C HIS A 301 8.77 1.31 3.54
N PHE A 302 9.00 0.24 2.80
CA PHE A 302 9.64 -0.97 3.33
C PHE A 302 11.06 -1.05 2.80
N PHE A 303 12.00 -0.54 3.58
CA PHE A 303 13.42 -0.65 3.28
C PHE A 303 13.89 -2.06 3.60
N GLY A 304 13.81 -2.96 2.62
CA GLY A 304 14.02 -4.38 2.85
C GLY A 304 12.89 -4.93 3.71
N THR A 305 13.17 -5.23 4.96
CA THR A 305 12.16 -5.61 5.96
C THR A 305 11.91 -4.53 7.01
N GLU A 306 12.48 -3.34 6.87
CA GLU A 306 12.27 -2.26 7.83
C GLU A 306 11.19 -1.29 7.36
N LEU A 307 10.19 -1.02 8.21
CA LEU A 307 9.20 0.03 7.97
C LEU A 307 9.81 1.41 8.28
N PHE A 308 9.80 2.28 7.28
CA PHE A 308 10.24 3.66 7.37
C PHE A 308 9.11 4.58 6.92
N ILE A 309 8.73 5.55 7.75
CA ILE A 309 7.75 6.57 7.41
C ILE A 309 8.51 7.86 7.07
N GLU A 310 8.11 8.61 6.05
CA GLU A 310 8.76 9.90 5.73
C GLU A 310 8.37 10.98 6.75
N GLY A 311 7.10 10.99 7.14
CA GLY A 311 6.48 12.00 8.00
C GLY A 311 6.87 12.04 9.48
N PRO A 312 6.25 12.96 10.25
CA PRO A 312 5.13 13.78 9.79
C PRO A 312 5.59 14.93 8.89
N THR A 313 4.83 15.23 7.83
CA THR A 313 5.12 16.36 6.92
C THR A 313 4.02 17.43 6.94
N CYS A 314 4.37 18.62 6.46
CA CYS A 314 3.48 19.74 6.22
C CYS A 314 3.89 20.51 4.94
N PRO A 315 3.10 21.45 4.43
CA PRO A 315 3.39 22.13 3.17
C PRO A 315 4.73 22.89 3.18
N GLU A 316 5.18 23.31 4.37
CA GLU A 316 6.46 23.96 4.60
C GLU A 316 7.65 22.99 4.75
N THR A 317 7.40 21.67 4.78
CA THR A 317 8.46 20.65 4.86
C THR A 317 9.25 20.64 3.55
N PRO A 318 10.58 20.87 3.58
CA PRO A 318 11.38 20.90 2.37
C PRO A 318 11.50 19.54 1.68
N GLY A 319 11.72 19.57 0.37
CA GLY A 319 11.99 18.40 -0.46
C GLY A 319 10.77 17.88 -1.21
N TYR A 320 10.92 16.71 -1.81
CA TYR A 320 9.89 16.06 -2.62
C TYR A 320 8.93 15.21 -1.78
N HIS A 321 7.72 15.72 -1.56
CA HIS A 321 6.63 15.04 -0.81
C HIS A 321 5.35 15.00 -1.66
N PRO A 322 5.30 14.16 -2.71
CA PRO A 322 4.18 14.13 -3.63
C PRO A 322 2.90 13.57 -2.98
N SER A 323 1.75 13.83 -3.59
CA SER A 323 0.53 13.07 -3.31
C SER A 323 0.67 11.61 -3.80
N PRO A 324 -0.19 10.67 -3.34
CA PRO A 324 -0.22 9.31 -3.85
C PRO A 324 -0.35 9.26 -5.37
N ALA A 325 0.44 8.40 -6.03
CA ALA A 325 0.40 8.34 -7.49
C ALA A 325 -0.87 7.63 -7.98
N PRO A 326 -1.50 8.12 -9.05
CA PRO A 326 -2.61 7.43 -9.69
C PRO A 326 -2.14 6.13 -10.37
N PRO A 327 -3.05 5.18 -10.65
CA PRO A 327 -2.76 4.04 -11.52
C PRO A 327 -2.36 4.48 -12.93
N SER A 328 -1.62 3.63 -13.65
CA SER A 328 -1.34 3.79 -15.08
C SER A 328 -2.62 3.89 -15.91
N PHE A 329 -3.64 3.11 -15.53
CA PHE A 329 -4.98 3.15 -16.08
C PHE A 329 -6.00 2.92 -14.95
N GLN A 330 -7.04 3.75 -14.90
CA GLN A 330 -8.16 3.60 -13.97
C GLN A 330 -9.47 3.95 -14.65
N ASP A 331 -10.49 3.13 -14.42
CA ASP A 331 -11.89 3.46 -14.70
C ASP A 331 -12.74 3.08 -13.48
N LEU A 332 -13.56 4.02 -13.00
CA LEU A 332 -14.55 3.81 -11.94
C LEU A 332 -15.98 3.84 -12.52
N PHE A 333 -16.10 3.88 -13.85
CA PHE A 333 -17.36 3.79 -14.62
C PHE A 333 -18.44 4.81 -14.24
N ASP A 334 -18.04 5.93 -13.65
CA ASP A 334 -18.91 7.01 -13.16
C ASP A 334 -18.74 8.32 -13.95
N GLY A 335 -17.93 8.31 -15.01
CA GLY A 335 -17.62 9.47 -15.82
C GLY A 335 -18.58 9.69 -17.00
N ASP A 336 -18.79 10.96 -17.34
CA ASP A 336 -19.55 11.38 -18.52
C ASP A 336 -18.72 11.17 -19.80
N GLY A 337 -18.70 9.94 -20.31
CA GLY A 337 -18.00 9.61 -21.55
C GLY A 337 -18.35 8.22 -22.05
N GLY A 338 -18.50 8.05 -23.36
CA GLY A 338 -18.73 6.74 -23.95
C GLY A 338 -17.58 5.78 -23.62
N ILE A 339 -17.91 4.63 -23.02
CA ILE A 339 -16.99 3.58 -22.55
C ILE A 339 -15.98 3.14 -23.63
N GLU A 340 -16.40 3.14 -24.90
CA GLU A 340 -15.62 2.84 -26.09
C GLU A 340 -14.37 3.71 -26.27
N LYS A 341 -14.27 4.87 -25.61
CA LYS A 341 -13.05 5.70 -25.64
C LYS A 341 -11.91 5.06 -24.86
N ARG A 342 -12.23 4.30 -23.82
CA ARG A 342 -11.27 3.73 -22.87
C ARG A 342 -11.17 2.21 -22.94
N TRP A 343 -12.13 1.57 -23.61
CA TRP A 343 -12.23 0.13 -23.72
C TRP A 343 -12.42 -0.32 -25.16
N ASP A 344 -11.84 -1.48 -25.50
CA ASP A 344 -12.20 -2.27 -26.69
C ASP A 344 -13.18 -3.36 -26.23
N LEU A 345 -14.45 -3.21 -26.63
CA LEU A 345 -15.55 -4.07 -26.20
C LEU A 345 -15.81 -5.19 -27.23
N ASP A 346 -15.91 -6.42 -26.74
CA ASP A 346 -16.39 -7.60 -27.47
C ASP A 346 -17.59 -8.18 -26.72
N GLY A 347 -18.73 -8.27 -27.39
CA GLY A 347 -20.03 -8.56 -26.79
C GLY A 347 -20.76 -7.32 -26.25
N ALA A 348 -21.89 -7.54 -25.58
CA ALA A 348 -22.75 -6.46 -25.12
C ALA A 348 -22.35 -5.97 -23.72
N TRP A 349 -21.77 -4.78 -23.67
CA TRP A 349 -21.41 -4.08 -22.44
C TRP A 349 -22.13 -2.75 -22.34
N SER A 350 -22.52 -2.37 -21.12
CA SER A 350 -23.14 -1.07 -20.86
C SER A 350 -22.81 -0.57 -19.48
N VAL A 351 -22.58 0.74 -19.34
CA VAL A 351 -22.45 1.36 -18.02
C VAL A 351 -23.83 1.67 -17.46
N LYS A 352 -24.09 1.25 -16.23
CA LYS A 352 -25.33 1.53 -15.49
C LYS A 352 -24.97 1.76 -14.02
N ASP A 353 -25.55 2.81 -13.42
CA ASP A 353 -25.41 3.12 -11.99
C ASP A 353 -23.95 3.17 -11.46
N GLY A 354 -23.00 3.57 -12.31
CA GLY A 354 -21.58 3.64 -11.95
C GLY A 354 -20.81 2.32 -12.10
N GLU A 355 -21.41 1.32 -12.75
CA GLU A 355 -20.82 0.00 -12.95
C GLU A 355 -20.83 -0.39 -14.43
N LEU A 356 -19.81 -1.13 -14.88
CA LEU A 356 -19.78 -1.72 -16.21
C LEU A 356 -20.44 -3.10 -16.18
N HIS A 357 -21.58 -3.26 -16.84
CA HIS A 357 -22.32 -4.52 -16.91
C HIS A 357 -22.05 -5.29 -18.20
N SER A 358 -21.88 -6.60 -18.10
CA SER A 358 -22.03 -7.51 -19.23
C SER A 358 -23.50 -7.93 -19.35
N THR A 359 -24.11 -7.73 -20.52
CA THR A 359 -25.47 -8.20 -20.80
C THR A 359 -25.42 -9.29 -21.87
N ILE A 360 -26.38 -10.22 -21.83
CA ILE A 360 -26.59 -11.38 -22.73
C ILE A 360 -26.10 -12.73 -22.16
N ALA A 361 -27.07 -13.60 -21.88
CA ALA A 361 -26.85 -14.98 -21.45
C ALA A 361 -26.52 -15.87 -22.67
N GLY A 362 -25.25 -16.27 -22.80
CA GLY A 362 -24.84 -17.38 -23.66
C GLY A 362 -23.50 -17.22 -24.39
N GLU A 363 -22.97 -16.00 -24.50
CA GLU A 363 -21.71 -15.72 -25.20
C GLU A 363 -20.62 -15.26 -24.23
N THR A 364 -19.37 -15.53 -24.58
CA THR A 364 -18.19 -14.99 -23.90
C THR A 364 -18.01 -13.55 -24.35
N THR A 365 -17.94 -12.61 -23.40
CA THR A 365 -17.71 -11.18 -23.64
C THR A 365 -16.42 -10.74 -22.96
N THR A 366 -15.73 -9.78 -23.58
CA THR A 366 -14.51 -9.19 -23.02
C THR A 366 -14.51 -7.68 -23.19
N ALA A 367 -13.88 -6.97 -22.26
CA ALA A 367 -13.62 -5.55 -22.37
C ALA A 367 -12.13 -5.31 -22.09
N TYR A 368 -11.34 -4.99 -23.10
CA TYR A 368 -9.91 -4.72 -22.94
C TYR A 368 -9.67 -3.25 -22.64
N ALA A 369 -8.84 -2.96 -21.63
CA ALA A 369 -8.43 -1.59 -21.36
C ALA A 369 -7.57 -1.07 -22.53
N LYS A 370 -7.89 0.13 -23.05
CA LYS A 370 -7.10 0.82 -24.08
C LYS A 370 -5.83 1.41 -23.47
N TYR A 371 -4.91 0.54 -23.11
CA TYR A 371 -3.63 0.89 -22.50
C TYR A 371 -2.51 -0.03 -23.00
N PRO A 372 -1.26 0.45 -23.13
CA PRO A 372 -0.15 -0.39 -23.60
C PRO A 372 0.02 -1.66 -22.77
N GLY A 373 0.11 -2.80 -23.45
CA GLY A 373 0.38 -4.08 -22.81
C GLY A 373 1.71 -4.09 -22.08
N SER A 374 1.78 -4.78 -20.94
CA SER A 374 2.92 -4.75 -20.04
C SER A 374 3.32 -6.15 -19.57
N ARG A 375 4.59 -6.30 -19.17
CA ARG A 375 5.12 -7.54 -18.59
C ARG A 375 4.89 -7.62 -17.08
N CYS A 376 4.79 -6.48 -16.41
CA CYS A 376 4.71 -6.37 -14.97
C CYS A 376 3.67 -5.33 -14.58
N TYR A 377 2.66 -5.72 -13.82
CA TYR A 377 1.63 -4.81 -13.34
C TYR A 377 0.92 -5.39 -12.13
N VAL A 378 0.28 -4.49 -11.39
CA VAL A 378 -0.78 -4.80 -10.44
C VAL A 378 -2.10 -4.38 -11.08
N LEU A 379 -3.06 -5.29 -11.08
CA LEU A 379 -4.43 -5.07 -11.53
C LEU A 379 -5.39 -5.35 -10.39
N GLU A 380 -6.43 -4.54 -10.26
CA GLU A 380 -7.47 -4.72 -9.26
C GLU A 380 -8.84 -4.31 -9.81
N THR A 381 -9.88 -5.06 -9.45
CA THR A 381 -11.28 -4.78 -9.81
C THR A 381 -12.22 -5.28 -8.72
N THR A 382 -13.38 -4.64 -8.57
CA THR A 382 -14.49 -5.16 -7.75
C THR A 382 -15.52 -5.76 -8.69
N LEU A 383 -15.98 -6.96 -8.33
CA LEU A 383 -16.89 -7.79 -9.11
C LEU A 383 -18.21 -7.98 -8.36
N HIS A 384 -19.32 -7.93 -9.09
CA HIS A 384 -20.64 -8.36 -8.60
C HIS A 384 -21.25 -9.38 -9.52
N TYR A 385 -22.01 -10.29 -8.90
CA TYR A 385 -22.82 -11.26 -9.62
C TYR A 385 -24.30 -10.87 -9.53
N HIS A 386 -25.00 -10.92 -10.67
CA HIS A 386 -26.42 -10.56 -10.73
C HIS A 386 -27.27 -11.73 -11.24
N GLY A 387 -28.47 -11.84 -10.69
CA GLY A 387 -29.50 -12.78 -11.14
C GLY A 387 -29.27 -14.25 -10.72
N ASP A 388 -29.95 -15.16 -11.40
CA ASP A 388 -30.03 -16.60 -11.07
C ASP A 388 -29.22 -17.49 -12.03
N GLY A 389 -28.38 -16.89 -12.87
CA GLY A 389 -27.57 -17.60 -13.85
C GLY A 389 -26.55 -18.56 -13.24
N SER A 390 -25.67 -19.11 -14.08
CA SER A 390 -24.59 -19.99 -13.61
C SER A 390 -23.27 -19.77 -14.37
N GLY A 391 -23.05 -18.53 -14.81
CA GLY A 391 -21.92 -18.15 -15.66
C GLY A 391 -20.58 -17.98 -14.94
N ARG A 392 -19.61 -17.47 -15.68
CA ARG A 392 -18.23 -17.19 -15.27
C ARG A 392 -17.92 -15.72 -15.49
N PHE A 393 -17.19 -15.08 -14.58
CA PHE A 393 -16.82 -13.67 -14.72
C PHE A 393 -15.53 -13.36 -13.94
N GLY A 394 -14.84 -12.30 -14.34
CA GLY A 394 -13.57 -11.90 -13.76
C GLY A 394 -12.76 -11.06 -14.72
N VAL A 395 -11.47 -11.39 -14.86
CA VAL A 395 -10.53 -10.58 -15.64
C VAL A 395 -9.87 -11.41 -16.73
N VAL A 396 -9.64 -10.77 -17.87
CA VAL A 396 -8.56 -11.17 -18.76
C VAL A 396 -7.27 -10.68 -18.10
N ALA A 397 -6.63 -11.57 -17.35
CA ALA A 397 -5.44 -11.25 -16.58
C ALA A 397 -4.23 -10.95 -17.45
N TRP A 398 -4.15 -11.54 -18.66
CA TRP A 398 -3.11 -11.28 -19.66
C TRP A 398 -3.55 -11.79 -21.04
N ASP A 399 -3.39 -10.99 -22.08
CA ASP A 399 -3.55 -11.42 -23.48
C ASP A 399 -2.40 -10.85 -24.35
N ASN A 400 -1.76 -11.71 -25.14
CA ASN A 400 -0.66 -11.31 -26.03
C ASN A 400 -1.10 -10.78 -27.41
N GLY A 401 -2.41 -10.67 -27.64
CA GLY A 401 -3.05 -10.21 -28.89
C GLY A 401 -2.89 -11.20 -30.05
N ARG A 402 -2.48 -12.45 -29.79
CA ARG A 402 -2.18 -13.44 -30.82
C ARG A 402 -2.85 -14.76 -30.54
N ASP A 403 -2.27 -15.55 -29.66
CA ASP A 403 -2.64 -16.95 -29.46
C ASP A 403 -2.55 -17.40 -28.01
N SER A 404 -2.18 -16.50 -27.09
CA SER A 404 -2.00 -16.83 -25.69
C SER A 404 -2.68 -15.82 -24.78
N SER A 405 -3.51 -16.34 -23.88
CA SER A 405 -4.24 -15.54 -22.89
C SER A 405 -4.40 -16.29 -21.58
N LEU A 406 -4.58 -15.53 -20.50
CA LEU A 406 -4.86 -16.02 -19.16
C LEU A 406 -6.11 -15.30 -18.65
N ILE A 407 -7.17 -16.07 -18.40
CA ILE A 407 -8.40 -15.59 -17.76
C ILE A 407 -8.40 -16.07 -16.32
N ILE A 408 -8.83 -15.22 -15.39
CA ILE A 408 -8.94 -15.53 -13.96
C ILE A 408 -10.26 -14.98 -13.46
N GLY A 409 -11.07 -15.80 -12.79
CA GLY A 409 -12.41 -15.38 -12.40
C GLY A 409 -13.13 -16.35 -11.49
N LEU A 410 -14.40 -16.07 -11.24
CA LEU A 410 -15.32 -16.87 -10.45
C LEU A 410 -16.24 -17.66 -11.38
N ASP A 411 -16.52 -18.91 -11.03
CA ASP A 411 -17.49 -19.80 -11.70
C ASP A 411 -18.63 -20.08 -10.72
N ARG A 412 -19.80 -19.49 -11.01
CA ARG A 412 -20.99 -19.58 -10.15
C ARG A 412 -21.53 -21.01 -10.08
N LYS A 413 -21.50 -21.72 -11.21
CA LYS A 413 -22.05 -23.09 -11.32
C LYS A 413 -21.26 -24.06 -10.47
N GLN A 414 -19.94 -23.95 -10.49
CA GLN A 414 -19.04 -24.86 -9.76
C GLN A 414 -18.78 -24.40 -8.33
N ASN A 415 -19.15 -23.17 -7.97
CA ASN A 415 -18.74 -22.50 -6.74
C ASN A 415 -17.21 -22.51 -6.57
N THR A 416 -16.51 -22.05 -7.60
CA THR A 416 -15.04 -22.04 -7.65
C THR A 416 -14.48 -20.71 -8.11
N VAL A 417 -13.24 -20.44 -7.74
CA VAL A 417 -12.37 -19.52 -8.48
C VAL A 417 -11.55 -20.34 -9.47
N PHE A 418 -11.37 -19.85 -10.69
CA PHE A 418 -10.68 -20.54 -11.77
C PHE A 418 -9.59 -19.68 -12.40
N HIS A 419 -8.64 -20.34 -13.06
CA HIS A 419 -7.87 -19.73 -14.13
C HIS A 419 -7.89 -20.62 -15.36
N GLU A 420 -7.83 -19.99 -16.53
CA GLU A 420 -7.77 -20.64 -17.83
C GLU A 420 -6.60 -20.03 -18.62
N LEU A 421 -5.55 -20.83 -18.87
CA LEU A 421 -4.41 -20.46 -19.70
C LEU A 421 -4.59 -21.09 -21.08
N ARG A 422 -4.78 -20.25 -22.10
CA ARG A 422 -4.78 -20.64 -23.51
C ARG A 422 -3.41 -20.34 -24.12
N GLN A 423 -2.89 -21.29 -24.89
CA GLN A 423 -1.66 -21.14 -25.69
C GLN A 423 -1.80 -21.92 -27.01
N GLY A 424 -2.01 -21.20 -28.11
CA GLY A 424 -2.33 -21.77 -29.42
C GLY A 424 -3.64 -22.56 -29.38
N LYS A 425 -3.55 -23.87 -29.63
CA LYS A 425 -4.69 -24.81 -29.57
C LYS A 425 -4.84 -25.49 -28.20
N HIS A 426 -3.96 -25.22 -27.26
CA HIS A 426 -3.96 -25.84 -25.94
C HIS A 426 -4.61 -24.92 -24.93
N THR A 427 -5.55 -25.47 -24.15
CA THR A 427 -6.15 -24.79 -23.00
C THR A 427 -5.87 -25.61 -21.75
N ARG A 428 -5.46 -24.94 -20.67
CA ARG A 428 -5.28 -25.54 -19.35
C ARG A 428 -6.12 -24.75 -18.37
N GLN A 429 -6.95 -25.45 -17.60
CA GLN A 429 -7.77 -24.84 -16.57
C GLN A 429 -7.44 -25.47 -15.22
N ARG A 430 -7.50 -24.67 -14.16
CA ARG A 430 -7.51 -25.11 -12.77
C ARG A 430 -8.55 -24.31 -12.01
N SER A 431 -9.18 -24.96 -11.04
CA SER A 431 -10.14 -24.32 -10.15
C SER A 431 -9.83 -24.65 -8.69
N LEU A 432 -10.19 -23.75 -7.78
CA LEU A 432 -10.21 -23.96 -6.33
C LEU A 432 -11.63 -23.72 -5.82
N PRO A 433 -12.14 -24.55 -4.88
CA PRO A 433 -13.46 -24.34 -4.29
C PRO A 433 -13.50 -23.02 -3.50
N LEU A 434 -14.61 -22.30 -3.66
CA LEU A 434 -14.97 -21.21 -2.76
C LEU A 434 -15.58 -21.79 -1.47
N PRO A 435 -15.57 -21.03 -0.36
CA PRO A 435 -16.28 -21.42 0.86
C PRO A 435 -17.75 -21.77 0.58
N ALA A 436 -18.31 -22.68 1.39
CA ALA A 436 -19.71 -23.09 1.24
C ALA A 436 -20.69 -21.94 1.51
N ASP A 437 -20.28 -20.99 2.32
CA ASP A 437 -20.97 -19.76 2.71
C ASP A 437 -20.48 -18.53 1.90
N PHE A 438 -19.85 -18.74 0.74
CA PHE A 438 -19.47 -17.63 -0.14
C PHE A 438 -20.70 -16.81 -0.53
N ASN A 439 -20.66 -15.51 -0.22
CA ASN A 439 -21.77 -14.59 -0.43
C ASN A 439 -21.75 -14.08 -1.88
N TRP A 440 -22.54 -14.68 -2.77
CA TRP A 440 -22.62 -14.25 -4.16
C TRP A 440 -23.33 -12.92 -4.37
N ASP A 441 -24.12 -12.45 -3.40
CA ASP A 441 -24.96 -11.26 -3.53
C ASP A 441 -24.20 -9.96 -3.21
N GLY A 442 -23.01 -10.07 -2.60
CA GLY A 442 -22.18 -8.92 -2.24
C GLY A 442 -20.94 -8.75 -3.12
N PRO A 443 -20.25 -7.59 -3.03
CA PRO A 443 -19.06 -7.30 -3.81
C PRO A 443 -17.86 -8.16 -3.43
N HIS A 444 -17.05 -8.53 -4.42
CA HIS A 444 -15.75 -9.18 -4.21
C HIS A 444 -14.64 -8.49 -4.96
N ARG A 445 -13.52 -8.23 -4.27
CA ARG A 445 -12.32 -7.67 -4.90
C ARG A 445 -11.44 -8.76 -5.48
N LEU A 446 -11.09 -8.67 -6.76
CA LEU A 446 -10.09 -9.52 -7.41
C LEU A 446 -8.84 -8.69 -7.70
N ARG A 447 -7.70 -9.11 -7.14
CA ARG A 447 -6.40 -8.48 -7.38
C ARG A 447 -5.45 -9.46 -8.05
N VAL A 448 -4.78 -9.04 -9.12
CA VAL A 448 -3.81 -9.81 -9.87
C VAL A 448 -2.48 -9.06 -9.92
N GLU A 449 -1.42 -9.68 -9.40
CA GLU A 449 -0.05 -9.16 -9.50
C GLU A 449 0.71 -10.00 -10.53
N ASN A 450 1.02 -9.42 -11.69
CA ASN A 450 1.85 -10.04 -12.72
C ASN A 450 3.29 -9.54 -12.58
N ASN A 451 4.24 -10.46 -12.36
CA ASN A 451 5.66 -10.18 -12.31
C ASN A 451 6.43 -11.06 -13.32
N ASP A 452 6.60 -10.56 -14.55
CA ASP A 452 7.24 -11.27 -15.69
C ASP A 452 6.64 -12.67 -15.91
N GLY A 453 5.30 -12.76 -15.87
CA GLY A 453 4.54 -13.98 -16.09
C GLY A 453 4.35 -14.86 -14.86
N ALA A 454 4.89 -14.47 -13.69
CA ALA A 454 4.52 -15.04 -12.41
C ALA A 454 3.33 -14.26 -11.84
N PHE A 455 2.18 -14.93 -11.70
CA PHE A 455 0.94 -14.30 -11.26
C PHE A 455 0.64 -14.66 -9.80
N LYS A 456 0.40 -13.66 -8.94
CA LYS A 456 -0.28 -13.84 -7.66
C LYS A 456 -1.69 -13.31 -7.77
N VAL A 457 -2.65 -14.02 -7.17
CA VAL A 457 -4.07 -13.68 -7.27
C VAL A 457 -4.67 -13.65 -5.88
N TYR A 458 -5.38 -12.58 -5.56
CA TYR A 458 -6.10 -12.44 -4.30
C TYR A 458 -7.60 -12.26 -4.57
N LEU A 459 -8.42 -12.98 -3.81
CA LEU A 459 -9.87 -12.74 -3.72
C LEU A 459 -10.15 -12.17 -2.32
N GLY A 460 -10.58 -10.91 -2.26
CA GLY A 460 -10.58 -10.14 -1.02
C GLY A 460 -9.14 -9.96 -0.49
N ALA A 461 -8.85 -10.53 0.68
CA ALA A 461 -7.49 -10.62 1.24
C ALA A 461 -6.81 -11.98 0.98
N VAL A 462 -7.55 -13.00 0.51
CA VAL A 462 -7.07 -14.39 0.44
C VAL A 462 -6.18 -14.61 -0.78
N LEU A 463 -4.92 -15.00 -0.57
CA LEU A 463 -4.01 -15.42 -1.62
C LEU A 463 -4.41 -16.80 -2.13
N LEU A 464 -4.70 -16.88 -3.44
CA LEU A 464 -5.14 -18.10 -4.08
C LEU A 464 -3.96 -18.90 -4.62
N ASP A 465 -3.80 -20.13 -4.12
CA ASP A 465 -2.72 -21.04 -4.52
C ASP A 465 -2.98 -21.74 -5.87
N MET A 466 -3.08 -20.95 -6.94
CA MET A 466 -3.49 -21.43 -8.27
C MET A 466 -2.37 -21.52 -9.30
N LEU A 467 -1.36 -20.63 -9.25
CA LEU A 467 -0.34 -20.47 -10.30
C LEU A 467 1.08 -20.58 -9.68
N HIS A 468 1.72 -21.74 -9.85
CA HIS A 468 2.99 -22.04 -9.17
C HIS A 468 4.24 -21.75 -10.01
N ALA A 469 4.09 -21.56 -11.33
CA ALA A 469 5.20 -21.35 -12.24
C ALA A 469 4.91 -20.18 -13.19
N PRO A 470 5.95 -19.42 -13.60
CA PRO A 470 5.77 -18.38 -14.61
C PRO A 470 5.23 -18.95 -15.92
N VAL A 471 4.34 -18.21 -16.57
CA VAL A 471 3.80 -18.56 -17.88
C VAL A 471 4.94 -18.62 -18.90
N LYS A 472 5.08 -19.76 -19.60
CA LYS A 472 6.11 -19.94 -20.64
C LYS A 472 5.80 -19.10 -21.86
N GLY A 473 6.82 -18.48 -22.45
CA GLY A 473 6.64 -17.60 -23.62
C GLY A 473 5.98 -16.26 -23.28
N HIS A 474 5.89 -15.92 -21.99
CA HIS A 474 5.32 -14.65 -21.54
C HIS A 474 6.08 -13.45 -22.11
N GLY A 475 5.31 -12.41 -22.43
CA GLY A 475 5.78 -11.12 -22.90
C GLY A 475 4.74 -10.05 -22.56
N PRO A 476 4.92 -8.82 -23.07
CA PRO A 476 3.93 -7.76 -22.89
C PRO A 476 2.55 -8.22 -23.36
N GLY A 477 1.52 -7.96 -22.56
CA GLY A 477 0.14 -8.27 -22.90
C GLY A 477 -0.83 -7.29 -22.27
N THR A 478 -2.02 -7.20 -22.85
CA THR A 478 -3.12 -6.37 -22.36
C THR A 478 -3.89 -7.09 -21.26
N ALA A 479 -4.67 -6.33 -20.50
CA ALA A 479 -5.57 -6.86 -19.48
C ALA A 479 -6.96 -6.24 -19.66
N GLY A 480 -7.97 -6.88 -19.07
CA GLY A 480 -9.36 -6.46 -19.23
C GLY A 480 -10.31 -7.23 -18.35
N LEU A 481 -11.60 -7.06 -18.63
CA LEU A 481 -12.71 -7.73 -17.96
C LEU A 481 -13.25 -8.86 -18.83
N PHE A 482 -13.83 -9.86 -18.17
CA PHE A 482 -14.36 -11.07 -18.79
C PHE A 482 -15.70 -11.44 -18.15
N ALA A 483 -16.68 -11.81 -18.96
CA ALA A 483 -17.90 -12.46 -18.51
C ALA A 483 -18.37 -13.50 -19.53
N GLU A 484 -19.07 -14.53 -19.06
CA GLU A 484 -19.59 -15.60 -19.90
C GLU A 484 -20.84 -16.21 -19.26
N GLY A 485 -21.98 -16.07 -19.93
CA GLY A 485 -23.22 -16.74 -19.52
C GLY A 485 -23.78 -16.28 -18.17
N CYS A 486 -23.45 -15.06 -17.73
CA CYS A 486 -24.02 -14.42 -16.55
C CYS A 486 -24.21 -12.92 -16.74
N ASP A 487 -25.09 -12.34 -15.93
CA ASP A 487 -25.11 -10.90 -15.67
C ASP A 487 -24.12 -10.63 -14.53
N ALA A 488 -23.06 -9.89 -14.84
CA ALA A 488 -22.03 -9.50 -13.89
C ALA A 488 -21.69 -8.03 -14.13
N SER A 489 -21.35 -7.34 -13.05
CA SER A 489 -20.92 -5.95 -13.10
C SER A 489 -19.60 -5.73 -12.39
N PHE A 490 -18.98 -4.60 -12.73
CA PHE A 490 -17.67 -4.22 -12.27
C PHE A 490 -17.68 -2.75 -11.85
N ASP A 491 -17.40 -2.45 -10.59
CA ASP A 491 -17.43 -1.07 -10.06
C ASP A 491 -16.18 -0.27 -10.46
N SER A 492 -15.10 -0.99 -10.70
CA SER A 492 -13.78 -0.38 -10.89
C SER A 492 -12.86 -1.29 -11.65
N PHE A 493 -11.90 -0.68 -12.33
CA PHE A 493 -10.73 -1.36 -12.87
C PHE A 493 -9.52 -0.44 -12.71
N THR A 494 -8.49 -0.91 -12.01
CA THR A 494 -7.21 -0.23 -11.91
C THR A 494 -6.10 -1.13 -12.42
N LEU A 495 -5.14 -0.54 -13.13
CA LEU A 495 -3.92 -1.19 -13.58
C LEU A 495 -2.75 -0.23 -13.40
N THR A 496 -1.70 -0.69 -12.74
CA THR A 496 -0.45 0.04 -12.56
C THR A 496 0.70 -0.80 -13.08
N ARG A 497 1.40 -0.29 -14.10
CA ARG A 497 2.63 -0.91 -14.62
C ARG A 497 3.73 -0.81 -13.57
N GLY A 498 4.22 -1.94 -13.10
CA GLY A 498 5.09 -1.98 -11.94
C GLY A 498 5.07 -3.31 -11.21
N TRP A 499 5.89 -3.40 -10.17
CA TRP A 499 5.99 -4.55 -9.28
C TRP A 499 6.65 -4.16 -7.94
N ASP A 500 6.40 -4.97 -6.92
CA ASP A 500 7.16 -5.01 -5.67
C ASP A 500 7.63 -6.46 -5.45
N GLU A 501 8.93 -6.67 -5.19
CA GLU A 501 9.51 -8.01 -5.09
C GLU A 501 10.65 -8.09 -4.06
N TRP A 502 10.77 -9.28 -3.45
CA TRP A 502 11.74 -9.56 -2.40
C TRP A 502 12.13 -11.05 -2.40
N GLY A 503 13.30 -11.35 -1.87
CA GLY A 503 13.76 -12.72 -1.63
C GLY A 503 13.61 -13.63 -2.86
N ARG A 504 13.00 -14.81 -2.66
CA ARG A 504 12.74 -15.81 -3.72
C ARG A 504 11.70 -15.36 -4.76
N ASN A 505 10.97 -14.28 -4.48
CA ASN A 505 9.97 -13.72 -5.38
C ASN A 505 10.58 -12.79 -6.43
N ILE A 506 11.88 -12.46 -6.33
CA ILE A 506 12.58 -11.65 -7.34
C ILE A 506 12.76 -12.45 -8.63
N ARG A 507 12.19 -11.97 -9.74
CA ARG A 507 12.15 -12.66 -11.03
C ARG A 507 12.21 -11.69 -12.20
N GLY A 508 12.37 -12.22 -13.42
CA GLY A 508 12.34 -11.43 -14.67
C GLY A 508 13.60 -10.62 -14.97
N TRP A 509 14.62 -10.66 -14.11
CA TRP A 509 15.91 -10.00 -14.32
C TRP A 509 16.77 -10.77 -15.32
N ARG A 510 17.43 -10.06 -16.24
CA ARG A 510 18.27 -10.67 -17.27
C ARG A 510 19.62 -9.97 -17.40
N THR A 511 20.71 -10.72 -17.42
CA THR A 511 22.02 -10.15 -17.81
C THR A 511 22.09 -9.99 -19.31
N PRO A 512 22.84 -9.03 -19.87
CA PRO A 512 23.29 -9.10 -21.26
C PRO A 512 24.08 -10.42 -21.46
N PRO A 513 23.81 -11.25 -22.50
CA PRO A 513 22.94 -11.02 -23.68
C PRO A 513 21.47 -11.49 -23.55
N GLY A 514 21.01 -11.89 -22.36
CA GLY A 514 19.61 -12.23 -22.08
C GLY A 514 19.42 -13.33 -21.02
N ARG A 515 20.47 -13.69 -20.27
CA ARG A 515 20.45 -14.84 -19.35
C ARG A 515 19.58 -14.52 -18.12
N PRO A 516 18.59 -15.37 -17.78
CA PRO A 516 17.69 -15.10 -16.68
C PRO A 516 18.41 -15.22 -15.33
N LEU A 517 18.01 -14.38 -14.39
CA LEU A 517 18.41 -14.39 -13.00
C LEU A 517 17.16 -14.43 -12.11
N HIS A 518 17.33 -14.97 -10.90
CA HIS A 518 16.26 -15.15 -9.92
C HIS A 518 16.81 -14.95 -8.52
N GLY A 519 15.98 -14.41 -7.64
CA GLY A 519 16.32 -14.22 -6.24
C GLY A 519 16.34 -15.52 -5.44
N LYS A 520 17.07 -15.46 -4.33
CA LYS A 520 17.11 -16.45 -3.25
C LYS A 520 16.60 -15.79 -1.98
N ASP A 521 16.71 -16.45 -0.82
CA ASP A 521 16.23 -15.91 0.47
C ASP A 521 16.70 -14.48 0.76
N LYS A 522 17.98 -14.18 0.49
CA LYS A 522 18.59 -12.86 0.73
C LYS A 522 18.43 -11.88 -0.43
N GLY A 523 17.73 -12.27 -1.49
CA GLY A 523 17.54 -11.46 -2.69
C GLY A 523 18.33 -11.97 -3.90
N LEU A 524 18.59 -11.08 -4.85
CA LEU A 524 19.28 -11.34 -6.11
C LEU A 524 20.74 -10.91 -6.04
N THR A 525 21.68 -11.85 -6.22
CA THR A 525 23.12 -11.54 -6.21
C THR A 525 23.68 -11.43 -7.64
N LEU A 526 24.38 -10.34 -7.91
CA LEU A 526 25.22 -10.15 -9.11
C LEU A 526 26.68 -10.35 -8.74
N ASN A 527 27.44 -11.06 -9.59
CA ASN A 527 28.90 -11.15 -9.45
C ASN A 527 29.58 -9.88 -9.97
N ALA A 528 30.85 -9.68 -9.61
CA ALA A 528 31.66 -8.56 -10.07
C ALA A 528 31.56 -8.37 -11.61
N GLY A 529 31.33 -7.14 -12.04
CA GLY A 529 31.19 -6.75 -13.44
C GLY A 529 29.86 -7.14 -14.10
N GLN A 530 28.93 -7.79 -13.39
CA GLN A 530 27.63 -8.15 -13.96
C GLN A 530 26.63 -7.00 -13.83
N SER A 531 25.82 -6.83 -14.88
CA SER A 531 24.62 -6.01 -14.89
C SER A 531 23.39 -6.85 -15.23
N ALA A 532 22.23 -6.44 -14.74
CA ALA A 532 20.95 -7.05 -15.06
C ALA A 532 19.86 -6.00 -15.24
N PHE A 533 18.90 -6.26 -16.12
CA PHE A 533 17.82 -5.33 -16.45
C PHE A 533 16.47 -6.03 -16.42
N LYS A 534 15.40 -5.28 -16.12
CA LYS A 534 14.04 -5.78 -16.00
C LYS A 534 13.00 -4.73 -16.37
N GLY A 535 11.82 -5.21 -16.77
CA GLY A 535 10.62 -4.40 -16.94
C GLY A 535 10.46 -3.90 -18.36
N ASP A 536 9.39 -3.16 -18.57
CA ASP A 536 9.15 -2.42 -19.81
C ASP A 536 9.83 -1.06 -19.76
N ALA A 537 10.01 -0.43 -20.92
CA ALA A 537 10.44 0.96 -20.95
C ALA A 537 9.30 1.84 -20.42
N LEU A 538 9.59 2.62 -19.38
CA LEU A 538 8.66 3.55 -18.74
C LEU A 538 9.14 4.99 -18.91
N ARG A 539 8.18 5.90 -19.07
CA ARG A 539 8.44 7.34 -19.23
C ARG A 539 8.80 8.00 -17.91
N CYS A 540 7.91 7.91 -16.93
CA CYS A 540 8.12 8.39 -15.57
C CYS A 540 7.88 7.22 -14.61
N TYR A 541 8.69 7.12 -13.56
CA TYR A 541 8.57 6.03 -12.59
C TYR A 541 9.34 6.31 -11.31
N GLU A 542 8.91 5.65 -10.24
CA GLU A 542 9.73 5.48 -9.05
C GLU A 542 10.43 4.11 -9.09
N PHE A 543 11.69 4.05 -8.66
CA PHE A 543 12.43 2.79 -8.48
C PHE A 543 13.19 2.83 -7.16
N SER A 544 12.98 1.81 -6.34
CA SER A 544 13.66 1.61 -5.06
C SER A 544 14.29 0.23 -4.99
N ALA A 545 15.49 0.13 -4.41
CA ALA A 545 16.18 -1.13 -4.17
C ALA A 545 16.97 -1.10 -2.85
N GLN A 546 16.97 -2.22 -2.12
CA GLN A 546 18.00 -2.46 -1.11
C GLN A 546 19.24 -3.03 -1.75
N ILE A 547 20.40 -2.54 -1.32
CA ILE A 547 21.70 -2.92 -1.83
C ILE A 547 22.59 -3.34 -0.67
N GLN A 548 23.13 -4.55 -0.76
CA GLN A 548 24.05 -5.13 0.20
C GLN A 548 25.33 -5.58 -0.51
N GLY A 549 26.49 -5.12 -0.05
CA GLY A 549 27.79 -5.52 -0.59
C GLY A 549 28.91 -4.69 0.02
N LYS A 550 30.14 -5.25 0.04
CA LYS A 550 31.37 -4.55 0.49
C LYS A 550 32.17 -3.95 -0.67
N ALA A 551 31.56 -3.89 -1.85
CA ALA A 551 32.19 -3.47 -3.09
C ALA A 551 31.33 -2.40 -3.76
N SER A 552 31.90 -1.68 -4.72
CA SER A 552 31.14 -0.72 -5.51
C SER A 552 30.05 -1.44 -6.33
N GLY A 553 28.89 -0.82 -6.41
CA GLY A 553 27.73 -1.35 -7.12
C GLY A 553 26.63 -0.31 -7.20
N GLY A 554 25.44 -0.70 -7.66
CA GLY A 554 24.31 0.21 -7.65
C GLY A 554 23.23 -0.12 -8.67
N ILE A 555 22.55 0.93 -9.11
CA ILE A 555 21.40 0.82 -10.01
C ILE A 555 21.59 1.64 -11.28
N TYR A 556 20.88 1.24 -12.34
CA TYR A 556 20.63 2.07 -13.51
C TYR A 556 19.23 2.70 -13.37
N PRO A 557 19.13 3.99 -12.99
CA PRO A 557 17.85 4.70 -13.00
C PRO A 557 17.36 5.01 -14.42
N VAL A 558 18.23 4.83 -15.44
CA VAL A 558 17.88 4.92 -16.86
C VAL A 558 18.75 3.91 -17.59
N TYR A 559 18.15 2.93 -18.26
CA TYR A 559 18.82 2.12 -19.26
C TYR A 559 17.94 1.92 -20.49
N LEU A 560 18.35 2.53 -21.60
CA LEU A 560 17.82 2.23 -22.93
C LEU A 560 18.77 1.27 -23.66
N ASP A 561 20.06 1.64 -23.71
CA ASP A 561 21.15 0.89 -24.33
C ASP A 561 22.52 1.36 -23.81
N ASP A 562 23.61 0.78 -24.34
CA ASP A 562 24.99 1.09 -23.92
C ASP A 562 25.50 2.49 -24.34
N ALA A 563 24.73 3.21 -25.16
CA ALA A 563 24.97 4.60 -25.53
C ALA A 563 24.07 5.58 -24.76
N ASN A 564 23.03 5.09 -24.08
CA ASN A 564 21.97 5.88 -23.43
C ASN A 564 21.60 5.25 -22.08
N TYR A 565 22.35 5.61 -21.03
CA TYR A 565 22.10 5.16 -19.67
C TYR A 565 22.57 6.17 -18.64
N LEU A 566 21.96 6.12 -17.46
CA LEU A 566 22.49 6.67 -16.23
C LEU A 566 22.72 5.55 -15.24
N ARG A 567 23.73 5.74 -14.39
CA ARG A 567 24.12 4.80 -13.35
C ARG A 567 24.35 5.56 -12.05
N LEU A 568 23.77 5.06 -10.97
CA LEU A 568 24.07 5.48 -9.60
C LEU A 568 25.01 4.45 -8.99
N THR A 569 26.21 4.87 -8.62
CA THR A 569 27.21 4.00 -7.99
C THR A 569 27.32 4.36 -6.53
N VAL A 570 27.09 3.40 -5.65
CA VAL A 570 27.39 3.52 -4.22
C VAL A 570 28.81 3.02 -3.98
N ASP A 571 29.54 3.71 -3.10
CA ASP A 571 30.82 3.21 -2.62
C ASP A 571 30.63 2.05 -1.63
N ALA A 572 31.73 1.39 -1.26
CA ALA A 572 31.73 0.22 -0.38
C ALA A 572 31.20 0.48 1.04
N TYR A 573 31.15 1.74 1.47
CA TYR A 573 30.73 2.16 2.81
C TYR A 573 29.37 2.87 2.78
N PHE A 574 28.75 2.96 1.60
CA PHE A 574 27.53 3.71 1.37
C PHE A 574 27.62 5.19 1.83
N THR A 575 28.80 5.80 1.71
CA THR A 575 29.02 7.20 2.13
C THR A 575 28.79 8.22 1.02
N ALA A 576 28.77 7.77 -0.23
CA ALA A 576 28.50 8.62 -1.38
C ALA A 576 27.79 7.86 -2.50
N VAL A 577 26.92 8.58 -3.22
CA VAL A 577 26.31 8.15 -4.48
C VAL A 577 26.92 8.95 -5.62
N THR A 578 27.55 8.27 -6.57
CA THR A 578 28.11 8.85 -7.78
C THR A 578 27.23 8.58 -8.99
N VAL A 579 26.78 9.64 -9.64
CA VAL A 579 26.08 9.61 -10.91
C VAL A 579 27.08 9.66 -12.05
N SER A 580 26.93 8.74 -13.00
CA SER A 580 27.65 8.75 -14.27
C SER A 580 26.78 8.11 -15.35
N GLY A 581 27.18 8.20 -16.62
CA GLY A 581 26.40 7.60 -17.69
C GLY A 581 26.83 8.04 -19.07
N LYS A 582 25.99 7.70 -20.05
CA LYS A 582 26.11 8.17 -21.42
C LYS A 582 24.77 8.67 -21.94
N ARG A 583 24.83 9.70 -22.79
CA ARG A 583 23.70 10.21 -23.55
C ARG A 583 24.15 10.34 -25.00
N GLN A 584 23.51 9.60 -25.91
CA GLN A 584 23.90 9.53 -27.32
C GLN A 584 25.39 9.18 -27.51
N GLY A 585 25.89 8.26 -26.67
CA GLY A 585 27.28 7.81 -26.67
C GLY A 585 28.27 8.74 -25.96
N GLN A 586 27.88 9.98 -25.64
CA GLN A 586 28.72 10.95 -24.94
C GLN A 586 28.61 10.79 -23.43
N ALA A 587 29.73 10.91 -22.72
CA ALA A 587 29.74 10.80 -21.27
C ALA A 587 28.92 11.94 -20.62
N VAL A 588 28.07 11.58 -19.66
CA VAL A 588 27.37 12.55 -18.81
C VAL A 588 28.33 13.04 -17.73
N GLU A 589 28.23 14.31 -17.35
CA GLU A 589 29.00 14.90 -16.26
C GLU A 589 28.86 14.04 -14.99
N LYS A 590 30.01 13.65 -14.42
CA LYS A 590 30.03 12.88 -13.19
C LYS A 590 29.70 13.79 -12.00
N ARG A 591 28.72 13.39 -11.19
CA ARG A 591 28.32 14.11 -9.96
C ARG A 591 28.36 13.17 -8.78
N THR A 592 28.78 13.66 -7.62
CA THR A 592 28.85 12.85 -6.39
C THR A 592 28.05 13.55 -5.30
N PHE A 593 27.17 12.79 -4.66
CA PHE A 593 26.33 13.25 -3.56
C PHE A 593 26.75 12.53 -2.28
N PRO A 594 27.03 13.24 -1.18
CA PRO A 594 27.30 12.61 0.10
C PRO A 594 26.00 11.99 0.65
N VAL A 595 26.11 10.79 1.22
CA VAL A 595 25.01 10.14 1.92
C VAL A 595 25.13 10.44 3.41
N ARG A 596 24.05 10.90 4.02
CA ARG A 596 24.00 11.10 5.47
C ARG A 596 23.54 9.82 6.16
N PRO A 597 24.19 9.41 7.25
CA PRO A 597 23.78 8.21 7.96
C PRO A 597 22.43 8.44 8.65
N ARG A 598 21.58 7.42 8.64
CA ARG A 598 20.39 7.37 9.50
C ARG A 598 20.79 7.33 10.96
N ILE A 599 20.06 8.06 11.81
CA ILE A 599 20.27 8.05 13.26
C ILE A 599 19.81 6.72 13.87
N HIS A 600 18.68 6.22 13.40
CA HIS A 600 18.07 4.99 13.89
C HIS A 600 17.82 4.00 12.77
N ARG A 601 18.07 2.72 13.05
CA ARG A 601 17.75 1.56 12.21
C ARG A 601 17.26 0.41 13.09
N ALA A 602 16.25 -0.30 12.65
CA ALA A 602 15.79 -1.55 13.25
C ALA A 602 16.79 -2.68 13.00
N TYR A 603 17.51 -2.61 11.87
CA TYR A 603 18.49 -3.60 11.43
C TYR A 603 19.81 -2.96 11.05
N ASP A 604 20.91 -3.67 11.30
CA ASP A 604 22.21 -3.24 10.81
C ASP A 604 22.24 -3.23 9.27
N ALA A 605 22.93 -2.26 8.69
CA ALA A 605 23.04 -2.15 7.23
C ALA A 605 23.75 -3.37 6.60
N SER A 606 24.59 -4.08 7.36
CA SER A 606 25.21 -5.33 6.93
C SER A 606 24.22 -6.51 6.87
N GLU A 607 23.04 -6.41 7.49
CA GLU A 607 21.99 -7.43 7.45
C GLU A 607 20.90 -7.08 6.44
N ASN A 608 20.36 -5.86 6.50
CA ASN A 608 19.20 -5.42 5.71
C ASN A 608 19.59 -4.66 4.42
N GLY A 609 20.87 -4.30 4.29
CA GLY A 609 21.35 -3.46 3.18
C GLY A 609 21.07 -1.98 3.39
N ASN A 610 21.36 -1.21 2.36
CA ASN A 610 21.06 0.21 2.28
C ASN A 610 20.09 0.52 1.15
N ASN A 611 19.18 1.46 1.39
CA ASN A 611 18.17 1.87 0.43
C ASN A 611 18.70 2.91 -0.55
N LEU A 612 18.53 2.64 -1.84
CA LEU A 612 18.68 3.62 -2.91
C LEU A 612 17.36 3.73 -3.67
N ARG A 613 16.85 4.95 -3.81
CA ARG A 613 15.56 5.24 -4.45
C ARG A 613 15.71 6.40 -5.43
N ILE A 614 14.97 6.34 -6.53
CA ILE A 614 14.89 7.41 -7.52
C ILE A 614 13.46 7.67 -7.92
N VAL A 615 13.20 8.90 -8.31
CA VAL A 615 11.97 9.32 -8.99
C VAL A 615 12.37 9.91 -10.33
N LYS A 616 12.11 9.19 -11.43
CA LYS A 616 12.31 9.67 -12.79
C LYS A 616 11.06 10.40 -13.24
N LEU A 617 11.19 11.70 -13.45
CA LEU A 617 10.18 12.56 -14.04
C LEU A 617 10.56 12.85 -15.50
N GLU A 618 9.72 13.61 -16.20
CA GLU A 618 9.95 13.91 -17.62
C GLU A 618 11.24 14.71 -17.85
N ASP A 619 11.57 15.62 -16.95
CA ASP A 619 12.60 16.63 -17.10
C ASP A 619 13.74 16.51 -16.08
N LYS A 620 13.63 15.58 -15.11
CA LYS A 620 14.66 15.34 -14.08
C LYS A 620 14.57 13.96 -13.45
N ILE A 621 15.59 13.60 -12.69
CA ILE A 621 15.60 12.45 -11.78
C ILE A 621 15.95 12.94 -10.38
N ILE A 622 15.11 12.64 -9.40
CA ILE A 622 15.34 12.94 -7.99
C ILE A 622 15.98 11.71 -7.34
N LEU A 623 17.01 11.92 -6.53
CA LEU A 623 17.81 10.86 -5.92
C LEU A 623 17.57 10.83 -4.41
N PHE A 624 17.37 9.63 -3.87
CA PHE A 624 17.23 9.40 -2.45
C PHE A 624 18.16 8.28 -2.00
N ALA A 625 18.74 8.43 -0.81
CA ALA A 625 19.40 7.35 -0.12
C ALA A 625 18.89 7.32 1.32
N GLU A 626 18.52 6.12 1.80
CA GLU A 626 18.02 5.93 3.16
C GLU A 626 16.82 6.81 3.52
N GLY A 627 15.96 7.11 2.53
CA GLY A 627 14.81 8.00 2.68
C GLY A 627 15.13 9.50 2.69
N LEU A 628 16.40 9.91 2.59
CA LEU A 628 16.79 11.32 2.47
C LEU A 628 17.02 11.70 1.02
N GLU A 629 16.45 12.82 0.58
CA GLU A 629 16.73 13.42 -0.71
C GLU A 629 18.20 13.88 -0.79
N LEU A 630 18.91 13.44 -1.84
CA LEU A 630 20.32 13.80 -2.08
C LEU A 630 20.46 14.97 -3.06
N GLY A 631 19.54 15.05 -4.03
CA GLY A 631 19.55 16.06 -5.08
C GLY A 631 19.00 15.53 -6.41
N GLU A 632 19.20 16.31 -7.47
CA GLU A 632 18.56 16.08 -8.75
C GLU A 632 19.54 16.00 -9.92
N ILE A 633 19.16 15.23 -10.94
CA ILE A 633 19.83 15.15 -12.23
C ILE A 633 18.88 15.71 -13.30
N PRO A 634 19.10 16.95 -13.77
CA PRO A 634 18.24 17.56 -14.77
C PRO A 634 18.41 16.89 -16.13
N GLY A 635 17.34 16.87 -16.91
CA GLY A 635 17.34 16.44 -18.30
C GLY A 635 16.15 15.55 -18.65
N ARG A 636 15.74 15.65 -19.92
CA ARG A 636 14.77 14.74 -20.52
C ARG A 636 15.45 13.42 -20.91
N TRP A 637 15.18 12.38 -20.11
CA TRP A 637 15.69 11.03 -20.33
C TRP A 637 14.70 10.20 -21.14
N PRO A 638 15.17 9.28 -22.00
CA PRO A 638 14.28 8.45 -22.80
C PRO A 638 13.43 7.55 -21.90
N ASP A 639 12.41 6.94 -22.51
CA ASP A 639 11.70 5.83 -21.91
C ASP A 639 12.70 4.71 -21.67
N ALA A 640 12.73 4.19 -20.45
CA ALA A 640 13.85 3.38 -20.01
C ALA A 640 13.40 2.30 -19.06
N ARG A 641 14.18 1.22 -19.04
CA ARG A 641 14.06 0.17 -18.04
C ARG A 641 14.97 0.48 -16.85
N VAL A 642 14.70 -0.20 -15.75
CA VAL A 642 15.58 -0.20 -14.58
C VAL A 642 16.66 -1.28 -14.71
N GLY A 643 17.77 -1.05 -14.05
CA GLY A 643 18.89 -1.99 -14.01
C GLY A 643 19.58 -2.06 -12.66
N LEU A 644 20.34 -3.12 -12.47
CA LEU A 644 21.24 -3.36 -11.34
C LEU A 644 22.64 -3.62 -11.87
N PHE A 645 23.67 -3.30 -11.10
CA PHE A 645 25.03 -3.75 -11.40
C PHE A 645 25.88 -3.97 -10.15
N ALA A 646 26.81 -4.90 -10.29
CA ALA A 646 27.93 -5.12 -9.38
C ALA A 646 29.21 -4.59 -10.05
N GLY A 647 29.96 -3.76 -9.33
CA GLY A 647 31.22 -3.17 -9.80
C GLY A 647 32.39 -4.14 -9.63
N ASP A 648 33.28 -3.84 -8.70
CA ASP A 648 34.52 -4.58 -8.40
C ASP A 648 34.32 -5.82 -7.52
N GLY A 649 33.12 -6.03 -6.99
CA GLY A 649 32.77 -7.20 -6.18
C GLY A 649 31.28 -7.53 -6.25
N PRO A 650 30.86 -8.65 -5.65
CA PRO A 650 29.46 -9.06 -5.69
C PRO A 650 28.55 -8.11 -4.89
N CYS A 651 27.37 -7.85 -5.43
CA CYS A 651 26.31 -7.08 -4.77
C CYS A 651 25.02 -7.91 -4.73
N THR A 652 24.32 -7.86 -3.61
CA THR A 652 23.00 -8.46 -3.43
C THR A 652 21.95 -7.37 -3.37
N PHE A 653 20.86 -7.58 -4.10
CA PHE A 653 19.73 -6.66 -4.21
C PHE A 653 18.47 -7.31 -3.67
N ASN A 654 17.71 -6.57 -2.87
CA ASN A 654 16.47 -7.08 -2.28
C ASN A 654 15.44 -5.95 -2.16
N GLY A 655 14.20 -6.28 -1.78
CA GLY A 655 13.14 -5.31 -1.53
C GLY A 655 13.01 -4.25 -2.63
N MET A 656 12.85 -4.71 -3.87
CA MET A 656 12.88 -3.87 -5.06
C MET A 656 11.46 -3.56 -5.52
N MET A 657 11.22 -2.29 -5.80
CA MET A 657 9.91 -1.81 -6.20
C MET A 657 10.05 -0.84 -7.36
N VAL A 658 9.19 -0.99 -8.38
CA VAL A 658 9.04 -0.05 -9.50
C VAL A 658 7.55 0.18 -9.75
N TYR A 659 7.15 1.42 -10.03
CA TYR A 659 5.86 1.71 -10.64
C TYR A 659 5.94 2.92 -11.56
N GLU A 660 5.14 2.89 -12.61
CA GLU A 660 4.94 4.01 -13.52
C GLU A 660 4.23 5.16 -12.80
N LEU A 661 4.67 6.38 -13.10
CA LEU A 661 4.01 7.61 -12.71
C LEU A 661 3.27 8.13 -13.95
N ALA A 662 1.94 8.21 -13.86
CA ALA A 662 1.06 8.61 -14.95
C ALA A 662 0.97 10.13 -15.12
#